data_AF-A0A4Q2UG42-F1
#
_entry.id   AF-A0A4Q2UG42-F1
#
_cell.length_a   1.000
_cell.length_b   1.000
_cell.length_c   1.000
_cell.angle_alpha   90.00
_cell.angle_beta   90.00
_cell.angle_gamma   90.00
#
_symmetry.space_group_name_H-M   'P 1'
#
loop_
_entity.id
_entity.type
_entity.pdbx_description
1 polymer ?
#
loop_
_entity_poly.entity_id
_entity_poly.type
_entity_poly.pdbx_seq_one_letter_code
_entity_poly.pdbx_strand_id
1 'polypeptide(L)'
;MFQWKPATAPVGALLLIGLLCPFRASAQPVRATPPDPSIPYQAFVRQLRTSGASAVPGPRVVCYLSGQNGSGSVPPPEAFLRTRQASNGRQAAPTAQFIVDYRNFTPEAQRAFQYAVDIWATQIASPVPIRIQASWISQEPGVLGAAGPSSYRAGADGVQKGYGYYPVALAEKVARRALNSDSEPDIVAQFNRNNEWYYGTDGKTPPNQPDLVTAALHEIAHGLGFIGFFDVVNSVGYYSAGLPSVYDHLIINGIDNGPAVRPVADMSSMPGGSVALGSFLTNNNLFLNGPLLVRQFGRRLPRLSALRPFDRAVSLYHLNEDSYSNDSLNRLMRPRLKLGEATHSPGQITLTTLADLEWKTTSVLHTPLENSEDPKDLVFSARIVSDTAYAPNSVRLFYRKSQPATGDTAVIAVPMTQVGTTGEFRATLPAAQAQGEVWYYLSAQDVSGRTFTNPGKLPAGAQALYRVLAGPDLVPPTIRYSPAKNLILNVAVVDSLPISALIADDRITGVESAFVEYQINGVAQPNLPLPRQPATINGVRYDSLYMSRISFPANSLKAGDRITYRIVARDGSRNRNLAYSPASGTYELRVVAPQPARDRYVTSFQEAATVASDFATAGLNLNQPSGFSDPALHSDHPYRNGADYLGRTQAEATLLVPIRIAANPDSAVIRFDEIALIQPAEYGTRFGEPGFNDYGIVEGSNDNGRSWRPLVDGYNALDQTDWLAAYNRNLVDGTQIGERNSNTVGLPALYKRRTIPLIGAGGFRAGETILIRFRLFIDRINFGWGWAIDNLRIQVPPPPIVLGNEPVSAASVTVFPNPLTSGLLTVRADYHKPIGRAELRVTDLTGRLVWHTTLPVSGTSFNRQIDLSSLTTGLYRLQLNLGDAVLTRQILIAH
;
A
#
# COMPACT_ATOMS: atom_id res chain seq x y z
N MET A 1 -18.92 -32.74 63.24
CA MET A 1 -17.81 -32.83 64.22
C MET A 1 -16.89 -31.64 64.01
N PHE A 2 -16.77 -30.83 65.06
CA PHE A 2 -15.76 -29.79 65.33
C PHE A 2 -15.57 -28.59 64.37
N GLN A 3 -16.27 -27.50 64.73
CA GLN A 3 -15.72 -26.12 64.74
C GLN A 3 -14.51 -26.05 65.68
N TRP A 4 -13.56 -25.13 65.47
CA TRP A 4 -12.98 -24.29 66.54
C TRP A 4 -12.47 -22.94 65.97
N LYS A 5 -12.91 -21.87 66.62
CA LYS A 5 -12.53 -20.42 66.55
C LYS A 5 -11.55 -20.15 67.74
N PRO A 6 -11.19 -18.91 68.18
CA PRO A 6 -10.89 -17.58 67.58
C PRO A 6 -9.69 -16.84 68.30
N ALA A 7 -9.65 -15.48 68.21
CA ALA A 7 -9.16 -14.45 69.19
C ALA A 7 -7.80 -13.75 68.87
N THR A 8 -7.73 -12.46 68.44
CA THR A 8 -7.77 -11.13 69.15
C THR A 8 -6.54 -10.79 70.03
N ALA A 9 -5.61 -9.90 69.59
CA ALA A 9 -5.45 -8.44 69.89
C ALA A 9 -4.37 -8.16 71.00
N PRO A 10 -3.94 -6.92 71.34
CA PRO A 10 -3.35 -5.77 70.59
C PRO A 10 -2.13 -5.11 71.34
N VAL A 11 -1.90 -3.79 71.17
CA VAL A 11 -1.00 -2.82 71.90
C VAL A 11 0.40 -2.60 71.28
N GLY A 12 0.96 -1.40 71.07
CA GLY A 12 0.52 -0.01 71.28
C GLY A 12 1.71 0.99 71.12
N ALA A 13 1.43 2.13 70.48
CA ALA A 13 1.98 3.51 70.55
C ALA A 13 3.49 3.83 70.81
N LEU A 14 4.08 4.73 70.00
CA LEU A 14 4.43 6.12 70.43
C LEU A 14 4.81 7.06 69.26
N LEU A 15 4.43 8.35 69.43
CA LEU A 15 4.61 9.52 68.56
C LEU A 15 6.08 9.96 68.33
N LEU A 16 6.38 10.61 67.19
CA LEU A 16 6.86 12.00 67.17
C LEU A 16 6.71 12.68 65.79
N ILE A 17 6.54 14.00 65.85
CA ILE A 17 6.12 14.97 64.84
C ILE A 17 7.29 15.41 63.93
N GLY A 18 7.01 15.71 62.66
CA GLY A 18 7.92 16.47 61.80
C GLY A 18 7.33 16.76 60.42
N LEU A 19 6.85 17.99 60.22
CA LEU A 19 6.37 18.53 58.94
C LEU A 19 7.38 18.32 57.80
N LEU A 20 6.88 18.01 56.60
CA LEU A 20 7.15 18.72 55.33
C LEU A 20 6.51 17.95 54.16
N CYS A 21 5.43 18.51 53.59
CA CYS A 21 5.04 18.24 52.21
C CYS A 21 5.96 19.07 51.29
N PRO A 22 6.29 18.60 50.07
CA PRO A 22 5.28 18.58 49.01
C PRO A 22 5.25 17.32 48.16
N PHE A 23 4.04 17.04 47.69
CA PHE A 23 3.63 16.25 46.53
C PHE A 23 4.75 15.71 45.62
N ARG A 24 4.98 14.39 45.69
CA ARG A 24 5.31 13.58 44.51
C ARG A 24 4.09 12.74 44.18
N ALA A 25 3.30 13.18 43.20
CA ALA A 25 2.37 12.29 42.53
C ALA A 25 3.19 11.28 41.72
N SER A 26 3.25 10.03 42.19
CA SER A 26 3.71 8.93 41.38
C SER A 26 2.72 8.76 40.21
N ALA A 27 3.10 9.23 39.02
CA ALA A 27 2.41 8.86 37.80
C ALA A 27 2.61 7.35 37.60
N GLN A 28 1.60 6.56 37.95
CA GLN A 28 1.49 5.21 37.42
C GLN A 28 1.42 5.32 35.89
N PRO A 29 2.11 4.45 35.12
CA PRO A 29 1.92 4.41 33.69
C PRO A 29 0.47 4.04 33.44
N VAL A 30 -0.31 5.02 32.96
CA VAL A 30 -1.61 4.76 32.35
C VAL A 30 -1.30 3.86 31.16
N ARG A 31 -1.59 2.57 31.32
CA ARG A 31 -1.63 1.62 30.22
C ARG A 31 -2.61 2.23 29.21
N ALA A 32 -2.08 2.75 28.11
CA ALA A 32 -2.91 3.23 27.01
C ALA A 32 -3.87 2.08 26.66
N THR A 33 -5.17 2.33 26.85
CA THR A 33 -6.20 1.45 26.33
C THR A 33 -5.91 1.28 24.84
N PRO A 34 -5.93 0.05 24.29
CA PRO A 34 -5.81 -0.14 22.85
C PRO A 34 -6.86 0.75 22.17
N PRO A 35 -6.53 1.44 21.06
CA PRO A 35 -7.52 2.21 20.33
C PRO A 35 -8.70 1.33 19.96
N ASP A 36 -9.91 1.84 20.14
CA ASP A 36 -11.16 1.16 19.83
C ASP A 36 -11.19 0.76 18.33
N PRO A 37 -11.33 -0.53 17.99
CA PRO A 37 -11.39 -0.99 16.60
C PRO A 37 -12.58 -0.42 15.79
N SER A 38 -13.50 0.31 16.43
CA SER A 38 -14.61 1.01 15.80
C SER A 38 -14.22 2.27 15.01
N ILE A 39 -13.13 2.96 15.38
CA ILE A 39 -12.75 4.25 14.77
C ILE A 39 -12.16 4.06 13.36
N PRO A 40 -11.24 3.11 13.12
CA PRO A 40 -10.80 2.75 11.77
C PRO A 40 -11.94 2.17 10.94
N TYR A 41 -12.84 1.39 11.55
CA TYR A 41 -13.99 0.76 10.89
C TYR A 41 -15.05 1.76 10.43
N GLN A 42 -15.39 2.77 11.24
CA GLN A 42 -16.31 3.83 10.85
C GLN A 42 -15.70 4.77 9.81
N ALA A 43 -14.41 5.09 9.93
CA ALA A 43 -13.68 5.84 8.91
C ALA A 43 -13.57 5.06 7.59
N PHE A 44 -13.32 3.75 7.63
CA PHE A 44 -13.24 2.85 6.48
C PHE A 44 -14.60 2.60 5.82
N VAL A 45 -15.66 2.36 6.60
CA VAL A 45 -17.04 2.17 6.11
C VAL A 45 -17.61 3.48 5.57
N ARG A 46 -17.30 4.62 6.20
CA ARG A 46 -17.65 5.93 5.65
C ARG A 46 -16.84 6.18 4.39
N GLN A 47 -15.53 5.97 4.38
CA GLN A 47 -14.68 6.13 3.19
C GLN A 47 -15.14 5.23 2.03
N LEU A 48 -15.45 3.95 2.22
CA LEU A 48 -15.95 3.08 1.13
C LEU A 48 -17.34 3.48 0.60
N ARG A 49 -18.20 4.05 1.44
CA ARG A 49 -19.57 4.46 1.07
C ARG A 49 -19.68 5.89 0.56
N THR A 50 -18.85 6.82 1.05
CA THR A 50 -18.86 8.25 0.69
C THR A 50 -17.83 8.60 -0.40
N SER A 51 -16.74 7.84 -0.56
CA SER A 51 -15.69 8.22 -1.52
C SER A 51 -16.03 7.93 -2.98
N GLY A 52 -17.13 7.22 -3.28
CA GLY A 52 -17.37 6.69 -4.64
C GLY A 52 -16.18 5.89 -5.21
N ALA A 53 -15.19 5.54 -4.38
CA ALA A 53 -13.91 4.92 -4.71
C ALA A 53 -13.97 3.40 -4.53
N SER A 54 -15.15 2.82 -4.71
CA SER A 54 -15.35 1.36 -4.63
C SER A 54 -14.94 0.65 -5.91
N ALA A 55 -14.51 1.38 -6.95
CA ALA A 55 -14.04 0.86 -8.23
C ALA A 55 -12.52 0.60 -8.23
N VAL A 56 -12.10 -0.65 -8.43
CA VAL A 56 -10.69 -1.00 -8.73
C VAL A 56 -10.62 -1.56 -10.15
N PRO A 57 -9.62 -1.22 -10.99
CA PRO A 57 -9.47 -1.83 -12.31
C PRO A 57 -9.44 -3.36 -12.22
N GLY A 58 -10.17 -4.03 -13.12
CA GLY A 58 -10.18 -5.49 -13.14
C GLY A 58 -8.97 -6.07 -13.87
N PRO A 59 -8.36 -7.15 -13.35
CA PRO A 59 -7.32 -7.86 -14.08
C PRO A 59 -7.90 -8.55 -15.31
N ARG A 60 -7.02 -8.88 -16.25
CA ARG A 60 -7.32 -9.76 -17.38
C ARG A 60 -6.49 -11.02 -17.27
N VAL A 61 -6.98 -12.10 -17.85
CA VAL A 61 -6.25 -13.37 -17.98
C VAL A 61 -6.10 -13.66 -19.46
N VAL A 62 -4.94 -14.16 -19.87
CA VAL A 62 -4.61 -14.46 -21.27
C VAL A 62 -4.92 -15.93 -21.53
N CYS A 63 -5.58 -16.22 -22.64
CA CYS A 63 -5.74 -17.58 -23.15
C CYS A 63 -4.72 -17.87 -24.26
N TYR A 64 -4.09 -19.05 -24.19
CA TYR A 64 -3.07 -19.48 -25.15
C TYR A 64 -3.52 -20.68 -25.98
N LEU A 65 -2.97 -20.77 -27.20
CA LEU A 65 -2.91 -22.01 -27.96
C LEU A 65 -2.00 -23.02 -27.26
N SER A 66 -2.46 -24.26 -27.17
CA SER A 66 -1.63 -25.37 -26.67
C SER A 66 -0.53 -25.82 -27.65
N GLY A 67 -0.66 -25.48 -28.93
CA GLY A 67 0.19 -26.01 -30.01
C GLY A 67 -0.07 -27.49 -30.33
N GLN A 68 -1.08 -28.12 -29.70
CA GLN A 68 -1.47 -29.51 -29.92
C GLN A 68 -2.78 -29.59 -30.71
N ASN A 69 -2.90 -30.62 -31.54
CA ASN A 69 -4.15 -30.96 -32.20
C ASN A 69 -5.06 -31.72 -31.22
N GLY A 70 -6.29 -31.26 -31.10
CA GLY A 70 -7.37 -31.93 -30.40
C GLY A 70 -8.36 -32.56 -31.37
N SER A 71 -9.17 -33.46 -30.85
CA SER A 71 -10.39 -33.94 -31.51
C SER A 71 -11.52 -33.92 -30.48
N GLY A 72 -12.71 -33.51 -30.91
CA GLY A 72 -13.91 -33.49 -30.06
C GLY A 72 -14.63 -32.16 -30.09
N SER A 73 -15.96 -32.24 -30.08
CA SER A 73 -16.88 -31.10 -30.08
C SER A 73 -17.88 -31.23 -28.93
N VAL A 74 -18.00 -30.19 -28.11
CA VAL A 74 -19.03 -30.11 -27.06
C VAL A 74 -20.14 -29.20 -27.57
N PRO A 75 -21.38 -29.71 -27.74
CA PRO A 75 -22.47 -28.92 -28.31
C PRO A 75 -22.94 -27.81 -27.35
N PRO A 76 -23.66 -26.81 -27.87
CA PRO A 76 -24.29 -25.79 -27.04
C PRO A 76 -25.27 -26.35 -26.00
N PRO A 77 -25.47 -25.63 -24.87
CA PRO A 77 -26.45 -26.03 -23.86
C PRO A 77 -27.86 -26.15 -24.44
N GLU A 78 -28.64 -27.09 -23.91
CA GLU A 78 -30.01 -27.34 -24.39
C GLU A 78 -30.91 -26.09 -24.31
N ALA A 79 -30.74 -25.26 -23.26
CA ALA A 79 -31.48 -24.02 -23.12
C ALA A 79 -31.29 -23.08 -24.33
N PHE A 80 -30.07 -23.00 -24.87
CA PHE A 80 -29.77 -22.24 -26.08
C PHE A 80 -30.33 -22.90 -27.35
N LEU A 81 -30.29 -24.23 -27.45
CA LEU A 81 -30.88 -24.93 -28.59
C LEU A 81 -32.40 -24.74 -28.65
N ARG A 82 -33.10 -24.75 -27.50
CA ARG A 82 -34.54 -24.52 -27.43
C ARG A 82 -34.96 -23.12 -27.90
N THR A 83 -34.18 -22.08 -27.60
CA THR A 83 -34.50 -20.71 -28.10
C THR A 83 -34.40 -20.63 -29.61
N ARG A 84 -33.52 -21.42 -30.25
CA ARG A 84 -33.35 -21.48 -31.71
C ARG A 84 -34.30 -22.45 -32.43
N GLN A 85 -34.82 -23.47 -31.74
CA GLN A 85 -35.72 -24.50 -32.31
C GLN A 85 -37.22 -24.16 -32.21
N ALA A 86 -37.61 -23.06 -31.54
CA ALA A 86 -39.00 -22.65 -31.40
C ALA A 86 -39.62 -22.22 -32.75
N SER A 87 -40.18 -23.19 -33.47
CA SER A 87 -40.78 -23.06 -34.81
C SER A 87 -42.14 -22.34 -34.87
N ASN A 88 -42.70 -21.90 -33.73
CA ASN A 88 -44.04 -21.30 -33.64
C ASN A 88 -44.07 -19.83 -33.14
N GLY A 89 -43.04 -19.03 -33.43
CA GLY A 89 -43.10 -17.57 -33.27
C GLY A 89 -43.12 -17.01 -31.83
N ARG A 90 -43.00 -17.86 -30.80
CA ARG A 90 -42.67 -17.44 -29.43
C ARG A 90 -41.33 -18.05 -29.03
N GLN A 91 -40.25 -17.39 -29.44
CA GLN A 91 -38.92 -17.67 -28.90
C GLN A 91 -38.94 -17.41 -27.38
N ALA A 92 -38.44 -18.33 -26.57
CA ALA A 92 -38.16 -18.01 -25.18
C ALA A 92 -37.08 -16.92 -25.17
N ALA A 93 -37.40 -15.75 -24.62
CA ALA A 93 -36.48 -14.63 -24.59
C ALA A 93 -35.23 -14.96 -23.75
N PRO A 94 -34.04 -14.46 -24.13
CA PRO A 94 -32.85 -14.59 -23.29
C PRO A 94 -33.09 -14.00 -21.90
N THR A 95 -32.44 -14.56 -20.88
CA THR A 95 -32.61 -14.16 -19.47
C THR A 95 -31.66 -13.03 -19.05
N ALA A 96 -30.69 -12.68 -19.89
CA ALA A 96 -29.82 -11.52 -19.74
C ALA A 96 -29.63 -10.82 -21.10
N GLN A 97 -29.55 -9.50 -21.08
CA GLN A 97 -29.20 -8.70 -22.26
C GLN A 97 -27.70 -8.40 -22.27
N PHE A 98 -27.04 -8.66 -23.40
CA PHE A 98 -25.66 -8.26 -23.63
C PHE A 98 -25.61 -7.17 -24.70
N ILE A 99 -24.79 -6.15 -24.48
CA ILE A 99 -24.54 -5.07 -25.44
C ILE A 99 -23.05 -5.09 -25.75
N VAL A 100 -22.70 -5.35 -27.01
CA VAL A 100 -21.30 -5.51 -27.42
C VAL A 100 -20.87 -4.36 -28.33
N ASP A 101 -19.81 -3.66 -27.93
CA ASP A 101 -19.07 -2.71 -28.76
C ASP A 101 -17.93 -3.47 -29.47
N TYR A 102 -18.16 -3.83 -30.74
CA TYR A 102 -17.18 -4.51 -31.58
C TYR A 102 -16.24 -3.51 -32.25
N ARG A 103 -14.94 -3.61 -31.95
CA ARG A 103 -13.91 -2.75 -32.55
C ARG A 103 -13.00 -3.55 -33.47
N ASN A 104 -12.98 -3.17 -34.74
CA ASN A 104 -12.12 -3.72 -35.80
C ASN A 104 -12.34 -5.21 -36.13
N PHE A 105 -13.45 -5.81 -35.69
CA PHE A 105 -13.82 -7.18 -36.05
C PHE A 105 -14.17 -7.27 -37.55
N THR A 106 -13.85 -8.41 -38.18
CA THR A 106 -14.46 -8.75 -39.47
C THR A 106 -15.90 -9.23 -39.25
N PRO A 107 -16.78 -9.19 -40.27
CA PRO A 107 -18.16 -9.67 -40.14
C PRO A 107 -18.26 -11.13 -39.66
N GLU A 108 -17.37 -12.01 -40.11
CA GLU A 108 -17.36 -13.42 -39.74
C GLU A 108 -16.93 -13.60 -38.27
N ALA A 109 -15.91 -12.86 -37.84
CA ALA A 109 -15.44 -12.86 -36.46
C ALA A 109 -16.51 -12.32 -35.51
N GLN A 110 -17.19 -11.24 -35.89
CA GLN A 110 -18.29 -10.66 -35.13
C GLN A 110 -19.44 -11.66 -34.97
N ARG A 111 -19.83 -12.37 -36.04
CA ARG A 111 -20.88 -13.39 -35.98
C ARG A 111 -20.52 -14.55 -35.05
N ALA A 112 -19.27 -15.02 -35.07
CA ALA A 112 -18.79 -16.08 -34.19
C ALA A 112 -18.77 -15.62 -32.72
N PHE A 113 -18.28 -14.41 -32.44
CA PHE A 113 -18.30 -13.84 -31.08
C PHE A 113 -19.74 -13.64 -30.58
N GLN A 114 -20.63 -13.11 -31.43
CA GLN A 114 -22.03 -12.93 -31.07
C GLN A 114 -22.72 -14.25 -30.75
N TYR A 115 -22.37 -15.34 -31.43
CA TYR A 115 -22.89 -16.67 -31.10
C TYR A 115 -22.51 -17.12 -29.68
N ALA A 116 -21.28 -16.82 -29.22
CA ALA A 116 -20.88 -17.08 -27.83
C ALA A 116 -21.64 -16.20 -26.82
N VAL A 117 -21.91 -14.94 -27.19
CA VAL A 117 -22.74 -14.02 -26.39
C VAL A 117 -24.18 -14.54 -26.27
N ASP A 118 -24.76 -15.02 -27.36
CA ASP A 118 -26.12 -15.56 -27.37
C ASP A 118 -26.22 -16.83 -26.51
N ILE A 119 -25.17 -17.66 -26.46
CA ILE A 119 -25.10 -18.78 -25.51
C ILE A 119 -25.19 -18.23 -24.08
N TRP A 120 -24.30 -17.31 -23.69
CA TRP A 120 -24.30 -16.72 -22.34
C TRP A 120 -25.63 -16.06 -21.97
N ALA A 121 -26.28 -15.37 -22.91
CA ALA A 121 -27.59 -14.74 -22.71
C ALA A 121 -28.71 -15.71 -22.26
N THR A 122 -28.53 -17.02 -22.46
CA THR A 122 -29.46 -18.06 -22.01
C THR A 122 -29.01 -18.79 -20.73
N GLN A 123 -27.75 -18.62 -20.32
CA GLN A 123 -27.16 -19.35 -19.19
C GLN A 123 -27.20 -18.57 -17.87
N ILE A 124 -27.30 -17.24 -17.94
CA ILE A 124 -27.37 -16.35 -16.76
C ILE A 124 -28.59 -15.44 -16.85
N ALA A 125 -29.01 -14.90 -15.69
CA ALA A 125 -30.09 -13.93 -15.61
C ALA A 125 -29.57 -12.59 -15.05
N SER A 126 -29.90 -11.50 -15.74
CA SER A 126 -29.56 -10.15 -15.27
C SER A 126 -30.68 -9.16 -15.61
N PRO A 127 -31.15 -8.35 -14.65
CA PRO A 127 -32.08 -7.26 -14.92
C PRO A 127 -31.38 -5.99 -15.43
N VAL A 128 -30.04 -6.00 -15.48
CA VAL A 128 -29.20 -4.90 -15.99
C VAL A 128 -28.44 -5.42 -17.22
N PRO A 129 -28.39 -4.68 -18.34
CA PRO A 129 -27.62 -5.08 -19.51
C PRO A 129 -26.12 -5.21 -19.20
N ILE A 130 -25.48 -6.27 -19.68
CA ILE A 130 -24.04 -6.50 -19.53
C ILE A 130 -23.33 -5.96 -20.77
N ARG A 131 -22.44 -4.98 -20.57
CA ARG A 131 -21.72 -4.29 -21.64
C ARG A 131 -20.34 -4.88 -21.86
N ILE A 132 -20.02 -5.26 -23.09
CA ILE A 132 -18.73 -5.82 -23.48
C ILE A 132 -18.05 -4.89 -24.49
N GLN A 133 -16.82 -4.48 -24.21
CA GLN A 133 -15.94 -3.92 -25.23
C GLN A 133 -15.06 -5.03 -25.81
N ALA A 134 -15.32 -5.44 -27.05
CA ALA A 134 -14.57 -6.49 -27.74
C ALA A 134 -13.67 -5.86 -28.82
N SER A 135 -12.35 -6.06 -28.72
CA SER A 135 -11.37 -5.47 -29.65
C SER A 135 -10.58 -6.52 -30.43
N TRP A 136 -10.57 -6.41 -31.76
CA TRP A 136 -9.79 -7.24 -32.67
C TRP A 136 -8.40 -6.62 -32.91
N ILE A 137 -7.38 -7.13 -32.23
CA ILE A 137 -6.06 -6.50 -32.15
C ILE A 137 -4.95 -7.44 -32.66
N SER A 138 -3.81 -6.88 -33.06
CA SER A 138 -2.61 -7.69 -33.36
C SER A 138 -1.90 -8.06 -32.07
N GLN A 139 -1.57 -9.34 -31.88
CA GLN A 139 -0.75 -9.83 -30.76
C GLN A 139 0.21 -10.92 -31.22
N GLU A 140 1.11 -11.33 -30.32
CA GLU A 140 2.09 -12.38 -30.57
C GLU A 140 1.43 -13.72 -30.99
N PRO A 141 2.09 -14.51 -31.86
CA PRO A 141 1.62 -15.85 -32.22
C PRO A 141 1.39 -16.71 -30.97
N GLY A 142 0.31 -17.49 -30.96
CA GLY A 142 -0.04 -18.36 -29.83
C GLY A 142 -0.95 -17.72 -28.79
N VAL A 143 -1.08 -16.39 -28.75
CA VAL A 143 -2.09 -15.71 -27.94
C VAL A 143 -3.44 -15.75 -28.67
N LEU A 144 -4.47 -16.26 -28.00
CA LEU A 144 -5.85 -16.31 -28.55
C LEU A 144 -6.61 -15.03 -28.20
N GLY A 145 -6.56 -14.65 -26.95
CA GLY A 145 -7.22 -13.46 -26.44
C GLY A 145 -6.91 -13.23 -24.97
N ALA A 146 -7.52 -12.19 -24.44
CA ALA A 146 -7.53 -11.89 -23.03
C ALA A 146 -8.77 -11.09 -22.65
N ALA A 147 -9.42 -11.47 -21.56
CA ALA A 147 -10.55 -10.74 -21.02
C ALA A 147 -10.59 -10.73 -19.50
N GLY A 148 -11.46 -9.84 -19.00
CA GLY A 148 -11.76 -9.72 -17.59
C GLY A 148 -12.77 -8.60 -17.34
N PRO A 149 -13.21 -8.43 -16.08
CA PRO A 149 -14.05 -7.31 -15.69
C PRO A 149 -13.31 -6.00 -15.97
N SER A 150 -14.02 -4.96 -16.41
CA SER A 150 -13.43 -3.61 -16.55
C SER A 150 -13.04 -3.02 -15.20
N SER A 151 -13.86 -3.30 -14.18
CA SER A 151 -13.69 -2.86 -12.81
C SER A 151 -14.34 -3.83 -11.82
N TYR A 152 -13.98 -3.68 -10.55
CA TYR A 152 -14.58 -4.36 -9.42
C TYR A 152 -15.23 -3.35 -8.49
N ARG A 153 -16.34 -3.73 -7.83
CA ARG A 153 -17.05 -2.94 -6.83
C ARG A 153 -16.94 -3.58 -5.45
N ALA A 154 -16.51 -2.80 -4.46
CA ALA A 154 -16.59 -3.20 -3.05
C ALA A 154 -17.93 -2.75 -2.44
N GLY A 155 -18.59 -3.65 -1.70
CA GLY A 155 -19.74 -3.32 -0.85
C GLY A 155 -21.00 -2.82 -1.57
N ALA A 156 -21.27 -3.32 -2.78
CA ALA A 156 -22.51 -3.02 -3.51
C ALA A 156 -23.76 -3.48 -2.74
N ASP A 157 -24.91 -2.85 -3.01
CA ASP A 157 -26.17 -3.18 -2.34
C ASP A 157 -26.60 -4.64 -2.62
N GLY A 158 -26.99 -5.38 -1.57
CA GLY A 158 -27.46 -6.76 -1.66
C GLY A 158 -26.40 -7.86 -1.71
N VAL A 159 -25.10 -7.53 -1.84
CA VAL A 159 -24.01 -8.53 -1.91
C VAL A 159 -23.84 -9.29 -0.59
N GLN A 160 -23.50 -10.58 -0.66
CA GLN A 160 -23.39 -11.44 0.52
C GLN A 160 -22.00 -11.43 1.17
N LYS A 161 -20.96 -11.02 0.44
CA LYS A 161 -19.65 -10.66 1.01
C LYS A 161 -19.60 -9.14 1.15
N GLY A 162 -20.00 -8.63 2.31
CA GLY A 162 -20.23 -7.21 2.56
C GLY A 162 -19.04 -6.29 2.22
N TYR A 163 -17.81 -6.80 2.27
CA TYR A 163 -16.58 -6.10 1.86
C TYR A 163 -15.76 -6.85 0.81
N GLY A 164 -16.35 -7.83 0.12
CA GLY A 164 -15.71 -8.49 -1.02
C GLY A 164 -15.72 -7.60 -2.25
N TYR A 165 -14.73 -7.80 -3.13
CA TYR A 165 -14.73 -7.18 -4.45
C TYR A 165 -15.50 -8.04 -5.45
N TYR A 166 -16.50 -7.44 -6.10
CA TYR A 166 -17.33 -8.07 -7.10
C TYR A 166 -17.03 -7.49 -8.49
N PRO A 167 -16.83 -8.32 -9.53
CA PRO A 167 -16.84 -7.87 -10.92
C PRO A 167 -18.03 -6.96 -11.19
N VAL A 168 -17.83 -5.85 -11.91
CA VAL A 168 -18.87 -4.82 -12.01
C VAL A 168 -20.20 -5.35 -12.57
N ALA A 169 -20.18 -6.20 -13.61
CA ALA A 169 -21.38 -6.84 -14.14
C ALA A 169 -22.17 -7.63 -13.07
N LEU A 170 -21.45 -8.35 -12.19
CA LEU A 170 -22.06 -9.11 -11.11
C LEU A 170 -22.56 -8.18 -9.99
N ALA A 171 -21.82 -7.13 -9.67
CA ALA A 171 -22.24 -6.13 -8.68
C ALA A 171 -23.54 -5.42 -9.10
N GLU A 172 -23.64 -5.01 -10.36
CA GLU A 172 -24.85 -4.42 -10.94
C GLU A 172 -26.03 -5.39 -10.93
N LYS A 173 -25.77 -6.65 -11.30
CA LYS A 173 -26.77 -7.73 -11.24
C LYS A 173 -27.33 -7.91 -9.84
N VAL A 174 -26.48 -7.93 -8.81
CA VAL A 174 -26.90 -8.15 -7.42
C VAL A 174 -27.63 -6.93 -6.87
N ALA A 175 -27.14 -5.72 -7.19
CA ALA A 175 -27.76 -4.45 -6.82
C ALA A 175 -29.05 -4.12 -7.60
N ARG A 176 -29.31 -4.87 -8.69
CA ARG A 176 -30.46 -4.70 -9.59
C ARG A 176 -30.51 -3.32 -10.27
N ARG A 177 -29.36 -2.66 -10.44
CA ARG A 177 -29.20 -1.35 -11.09
C ARG A 177 -27.78 -1.16 -11.62
N ALA A 178 -27.61 -0.29 -12.60
CA ALA A 178 -26.29 0.09 -13.09
C ALA A 178 -25.47 0.80 -11.99
N LEU A 179 -24.16 0.56 -11.96
CA LEU A 179 -23.16 1.08 -11.01
C LEU A 179 -22.01 1.82 -11.73
N ASN A 180 -21.90 1.69 -13.04
CA ASN A 180 -21.07 2.51 -13.95
C ASN A 180 -21.93 3.26 -14.96
N SER A 181 -21.32 4.19 -15.69
CA SER A 181 -22.02 4.90 -16.77
C SER A 181 -22.33 3.95 -17.93
N ASP A 182 -23.38 4.26 -18.71
CA ASP A 182 -23.76 3.46 -19.88
C ASP A 182 -22.68 3.43 -20.98
N SER A 183 -21.70 4.36 -20.94
CA SER A 183 -20.56 4.41 -21.85
C SER A 183 -19.34 3.61 -21.37
N GLU A 184 -19.34 3.15 -20.12
CA GLU A 184 -18.26 2.33 -19.57
C GLU A 184 -18.61 0.84 -19.75
N PRO A 185 -17.71 0.02 -20.30
CA PRO A 185 -17.97 -1.41 -20.44
C PRO A 185 -17.90 -2.11 -19.08
N ASP A 186 -18.59 -3.24 -18.92
CA ASP A 186 -18.48 -4.11 -17.74
C ASP A 186 -17.39 -5.17 -17.93
N ILE A 187 -17.19 -5.60 -19.17
CA ILE A 187 -16.20 -6.58 -19.59
C ILE A 187 -15.35 -5.96 -20.70
N VAL A 188 -14.03 -6.12 -20.60
CA VAL A 188 -13.12 -5.79 -21.71
C VAL A 188 -12.48 -7.07 -22.21
N ALA A 189 -12.59 -7.29 -23.52
CA ALA A 189 -12.04 -8.47 -24.18
C ALA A 189 -11.23 -8.08 -25.42
N GLN A 190 -10.08 -8.73 -25.59
CA GLN A 190 -9.16 -8.54 -26.70
C GLN A 190 -8.90 -9.88 -27.37
N PHE A 191 -8.94 -9.91 -28.70
CA PHE A 191 -8.70 -11.12 -29.48
C PHE A 191 -7.66 -10.87 -30.56
N ASN A 192 -6.78 -11.85 -30.72
CA ASN A 192 -5.66 -11.75 -31.63
C ASN A 192 -6.10 -12.01 -33.08
N ARG A 193 -6.08 -10.96 -33.91
CA ARG A 193 -6.41 -11.04 -35.34
C ARG A 193 -5.40 -11.82 -36.18
N ASN A 194 -4.23 -12.12 -35.64
CA ASN A 194 -3.14 -12.79 -36.36
C ASN A 194 -3.32 -14.32 -36.43
N ASN A 195 -4.27 -14.90 -35.68
CA ASN A 195 -4.53 -16.34 -35.75
C ASN A 195 -5.43 -16.70 -36.94
N GLU A 196 -5.23 -17.89 -37.50
CA GLU A 196 -6.11 -18.48 -38.51
C GLU A 196 -7.37 -19.08 -37.87
N TRP A 197 -8.30 -18.23 -37.44
CA TRP A 197 -9.50 -18.65 -36.72
C TRP A 197 -10.47 -19.46 -37.57
N TYR A 198 -11.11 -20.43 -36.91
CA TYR A 198 -12.36 -21.01 -37.36
C TYR A 198 -13.54 -20.18 -36.84
N TYR A 199 -14.34 -19.65 -37.77
CA TYR A 199 -15.49 -18.77 -37.49
C TYR A 199 -16.86 -19.48 -37.49
N GLY A 200 -16.87 -20.81 -37.68
CA GLY A 200 -18.11 -21.59 -37.76
C GLY A 200 -18.81 -21.71 -36.40
N THR A 201 -20.12 -21.95 -36.45
CA THR A 201 -20.98 -22.10 -35.25
C THR A 201 -21.56 -23.52 -35.12
N ASP A 202 -21.12 -24.44 -35.98
CA ASP A 202 -21.56 -25.84 -36.04
C ASP A 202 -20.67 -26.79 -35.23
N GLY A 203 -19.58 -26.27 -34.65
CA GLY A 203 -18.59 -27.03 -33.88
C GLY A 203 -17.73 -27.99 -34.71
N LYS A 204 -17.62 -27.78 -36.04
CA LYS A 204 -16.81 -28.59 -36.96
C LYS A 204 -15.45 -27.94 -37.27
N THR A 205 -14.71 -27.61 -36.23
CA THR A 205 -13.41 -26.93 -36.32
C THR A 205 -12.37 -27.80 -37.04
N PRO A 206 -11.71 -27.30 -38.09
CA PRO A 206 -10.62 -28.01 -38.76
C PRO A 206 -9.42 -28.27 -37.84
N PRO A 207 -8.69 -29.39 -37.99
CA PRO A 207 -7.58 -29.77 -37.09
C PRO A 207 -6.46 -28.75 -36.89
N ASN A 208 -6.32 -27.75 -37.77
CA ASN A 208 -5.26 -26.74 -37.76
C ASN A 208 -5.73 -25.34 -37.35
N GLN A 209 -6.98 -25.17 -36.92
CA GLN A 209 -7.54 -23.87 -36.57
C GLN A 209 -8.05 -23.84 -35.12
N PRO A 210 -7.86 -22.74 -34.37
CA PRO A 210 -8.60 -22.50 -33.14
C PRO A 210 -10.05 -22.07 -33.42
N ASP A 211 -10.98 -22.57 -32.61
CA ASP A 211 -12.39 -22.19 -32.66
C ASP A 211 -12.65 -20.85 -31.94
N LEU A 212 -13.08 -19.83 -32.69
CA LEU A 212 -13.29 -18.49 -32.13
C LEU A 212 -14.48 -18.45 -31.15
N VAL A 213 -15.53 -19.24 -31.39
CA VAL A 213 -16.69 -19.32 -30.47
C VAL A 213 -16.22 -19.80 -29.10
N THR A 214 -15.38 -20.83 -29.05
CA THR A 214 -14.83 -21.39 -27.82
C THR A 214 -13.98 -20.37 -27.07
N ALA A 215 -13.06 -19.71 -27.78
CA ALA A 215 -12.24 -18.66 -27.19
C ALA A 215 -13.11 -17.50 -26.65
N ALA A 216 -14.10 -17.02 -27.43
CA ALA A 216 -15.01 -15.97 -26.99
C ALA A 216 -15.82 -16.39 -25.75
N LEU A 217 -16.35 -17.61 -25.73
CA LEU A 217 -17.14 -18.14 -24.62
C LEU A 217 -16.31 -18.24 -23.33
N HIS A 218 -15.06 -18.67 -23.45
CA HIS A 218 -14.07 -18.76 -22.37
C HIS A 218 -13.75 -17.38 -21.79
N GLU A 219 -13.37 -16.42 -22.64
CA GLU A 219 -13.00 -15.07 -22.22
C GLU A 219 -14.16 -14.31 -21.57
N ILE A 220 -15.39 -14.49 -22.07
CA ILE A 220 -16.58 -13.92 -21.41
C ILE A 220 -16.76 -14.50 -20.00
N ALA A 221 -16.42 -15.76 -19.75
CA ALA A 221 -16.50 -16.35 -18.40
C ALA A 221 -15.58 -15.64 -17.39
N HIS A 222 -14.37 -15.26 -17.81
CA HIS A 222 -13.50 -14.39 -16.98
C HIS A 222 -14.15 -13.04 -16.72
N GLY A 223 -14.70 -12.40 -17.76
CA GLY A 223 -15.46 -11.15 -17.61
C GLY A 223 -16.64 -11.24 -16.64
N LEU A 224 -17.32 -12.37 -16.59
CA LEU A 224 -18.42 -12.65 -15.66
C LEU A 224 -17.96 -12.96 -14.23
N GLY A 225 -16.66 -13.13 -13.98
CA GLY A 225 -16.10 -13.29 -12.64
C GLY A 225 -15.37 -14.60 -12.36
N PHE A 226 -15.07 -15.43 -13.37
CA PHE A 226 -14.14 -16.56 -13.21
C PHE A 226 -12.68 -16.08 -13.16
N ILE A 227 -12.38 -15.13 -12.29
CA ILE A 227 -11.09 -14.44 -12.16
C ILE A 227 -11.05 -13.71 -10.81
N GLY A 228 -9.85 -13.53 -10.28
CA GLY A 228 -9.62 -12.87 -9.00
C GLY A 228 -8.26 -12.18 -8.90
N PHE A 229 -7.80 -11.97 -7.67
CA PHE A 229 -6.67 -11.10 -7.35
C PHE A 229 -5.43 -11.81 -6.80
N PHE A 230 -5.46 -13.12 -6.58
CA PHE A 230 -4.25 -13.87 -6.29
C PHE A 230 -3.20 -13.74 -7.41
N ASP A 231 -1.96 -13.55 -6.98
CA ASP A 231 -0.75 -13.54 -7.82
C ASP A 231 0.44 -14.12 -7.02
N VAL A 232 1.51 -14.55 -7.70
CA VAL A 232 2.75 -14.98 -7.07
C VAL A 232 3.94 -14.44 -7.84
N VAL A 233 4.85 -13.80 -7.12
CA VAL A 233 6.10 -13.33 -7.69
C VAL A 233 7.27 -13.62 -6.77
N ASN A 234 8.33 -14.20 -7.34
CA ASN A 234 9.50 -14.72 -6.61
C ASN A 234 9.13 -15.61 -5.40
N SER A 235 8.17 -16.51 -5.59
CA SER A 235 7.63 -17.41 -4.54
C SER A 235 6.86 -16.71 -3.41
N VAL A 236 6.62 -15.40 -3.51
CA VAL A 236 5.80 -14.62 -2.58
C VAL A 236 4.42 -14.42 -3.18
N GLY A 237 3.37 -14.73 -2.42
CA GLY A 237 1.98 -14.58 -2.87
C GLY A 237 1.41 -13.21 -2.52
N TYR A 238 0.57 -12.66 -3.39
CA TYR A 238 -0.03 -11.34 -3.28
C TYR A 238 -1.54 -11.35 -3.58
N TYR A 239 -2.22 -10.31 -3.11
CA TYR A 239 -3.55 -9.92 -3.55
C TYR A 239 -3.40 -8.63 -4.36
N SER A 240 -3.56 -8.68 -5.69
CA SER A 240 -3.27 -7.56 -6.59
C SER A 240 -4.15 -6.31 -6.38
N ALA A 241 -5.22 -6.42 -5.61
CA ALA A 241 -6.07 -5.31 -5.19
C ALA A 241 -6.06 -5.07 -3.66
N GLY A 242 -5.06 -5.62 -2.96
CA GLY A 242 -4.90 -5.55 -1.50
C GLY A 242 -5.82 -6.49 -0.71
N LEU A 243 -7.00 -6.84 -1.24
CA LEU A 243 -7.93 -7.83 -0.66
C LEU A 243 -8.32 -8.90 -1.70
N PRO A 244 -8.83 -10.07 -1.27
CA PRO A 244 -9.38 -11.08 -2.17
C PRO A 244 -10.66 -10.61 -2.89
N SER A 245 -10.86 -11.10 -4.11
CA SER A 245 -12.14 -11.02 -4.83
C SER A 245 -13.17 -12.01 -4.27
N VAL A 246 -14.44 -11.87 -4.68
CA VAL A 246 -15.48 -12.85 -4.35
C VAL A 246 -15.15 -14.26 -4.89
N TYR A 247 -14.44 -14.37 -6.01
CA TYR A 247 -13.97 -15.65 -6.56
C TYR A 247 -12.88 -16.28 -5.68
N ASP A 248 -11.92 -15.48 -5.22
CA ASP A 248 -10.82 -15.95 -4.38
C ASP A 248 -11.31 -16.60 -3.07
N HIS A 249 -12.44 -16.12 -2.54
CA HIS A 249 -13.10 -16.71 -1.36
C HIS A 249 -13.64 -18.12 -1.59
N LEU A 250 -13.78 -18.58 -2.83
CA LEU A 250 -14.14 -19.96 -3.15
C LEU A 250 -12.93 -20.89 -3.16
N ILE A 251 -11.69 -20.38 -3.17
CA ILE A 251 -10.49 -21.21 -3.30
C ILE A 251 -10.05 -21.73 -1.93
N ILE A 252 -9.89 -23.04 -1.85
CA ILE A 252 -9.29 -23.73 -0.72
C ILE A 252 -8.02 -24.47 -1.16
N ASN A 253 -7.09 -24.61 -0.23
CA ASN A 253 -6.05 -25.63 -0.34
C ASN A 253 -6.64 -26.96 0.15
N GLY A 254 -6.57 -28.00 -0.68
CA GLY A 254 -7.18 -29.30 -0.42
C GLY A 254 -6.30 -30.28 0.36
N ILE A 255 -6.78 -31.53 0.47
CA ILE A 255 -5.97 -32.74 0.61
C ILE A 255 -6.67 -33.86 -0.18
N ASP A 256 -5.92 -34.70 -0.90
CA ASP A 256 -6.38 -36.06 -1.23
C ASP A 256 -6.46 -36.89 0.09
N ASN A 257 -7.67 -37.23 0.53
CA ASN A 257 -7.99 -38.07 1.71
C ASN A 257 -7.61 -37.52 3.11
N GLY A 258 -7.83 -36.23 3.43
CA GLY A 258 -7.64 -35.72 4.79
C GLY A 258 -8.47 -34.47 5.19
N PRO A 259 -8.42 -34.04 6.47
CA PRO A 259 -9.35 -33.03 7.04
C PRO A 259 -8.92 -31.54 6.97
N ALA A 260 -7.87 -31.14 6.26
CA ALA A 260 -7.50 -29.71 6.21
C ALA A 260 -8.11 -28.99 5.01
N VAL A 261 -9.24 -28.30 5.26
CA VAL A 261 -9.78 -27.25 4.39
C VAL A 261 -9.28 -25.91 4.93
N ARG A 262 -8.34 -25.26 4.26
CA ARG A 262 -7.94 -23.89 4.61
C ARG A 262 -8.37 -22.94 3.48
N PRO A 263 -9.26 -21.97 3.76
CA PRO A 263 -9.53 -20.88 2.83
C PRO A 263 -8.23 -20.16 2.49
N VAL A 264 -7.93 -20.01 1.21
CA VAL A 264 -6.71 -19.31 0.77
C VAL A 264 -6.88 -17.79 0.93
N ALA A 265 -8.13 -17.31 0.88
CA ALA A 265 -8.50 -15.91 1.04
C ALA A 265 -8.60 -15.44 2.51
N ASP A 266 -8.26 -16.30 3.49
CA ASP A 266 -8.17 -15.88 4.89
C ASP A 266 -6.86 -15.13 5.14
N MET A 267 -6.91 -13.81 5.04
CA MET A 267 -5.74 -12.93 5.16
C MET A 267 -5.05 -13.00 6.54
N SER A 268 -5.73 -13.49 7.58
CA SER A 268 -5.11 -13.65 8.91
C SER A 268 -4.12 -14.81 8.93
N SER A 269 -4.45 -15.91 8.23
CA SER A 269 -3.60 -17.09 8.13
C SER A 269 -2.74 -17.09 6.86
N MET A 270 -3.14 -16.34 5.83
CA MET A 270 -2.45 -16.16 4.55
C MET A 270 -2.24 -14.68 4.23
N PRO A 271 -1.35 -13.98 4.96
CA PRO A 271 -1.12 -12.56 4.67
C PRO A 271 -0.58 -12.35 3.25
N GLY A 272 -0.99 -11.26 2.61
CA GLY A 272 -0.39 -10.80 1.36
C GLY A 272 1.10 -10.50 1.54
N GLY A 273 1.87 -10.61 0.45
CA GLY A 273 3.32 -10.41 0.49
C GLY A 273 4.05 -11.49 1.29
N SER A 274 3.50 -12.72 1.36
CA SER A 274 4.10 -13.81 2.13
C SER A 274 4.48 -15.02 1.28
N VAL A 275 5.59 -15.68 1.66
CA VAL A 275 6.00 -16.97 1.09
C VAL A 275 4.96 -18.07 1.39
N ALA A 276 4.24 -17.96 2.50
CA ALA A 276 3.18 -18.90 2.87
C ALA A 276 2.04 -18.91 1.84
N LEU A 277 1.54 -17.71 1.49
CA LEU A 277 0.53 -17.56 0.44
C LEU A 277 1.08 -18.04 -0.91
N GLY A 278 2.30 -17.64 -1.28
CA GLY A 278 2.94 -18.05 -2.54
C GLY A 278 3.12 -19.57 -2.67
N SER A 279 3.42 -20.24 -1.56
CA SER A 279 3.53 -21.70 -1.50
C SER A 279 2.18 -22.37 -1.75
N PHE A 280 1.08 -21.85 -1.20
CA PHE A 280 -0.26 -22.40 -1.43
C PHE A 280 -0.71 -22.20 -2.87
N LEU A 281 -0.44 -21.02 -3.44
CA LEU A 281 -0.82 -20.69 -4.81
C LEU A 281 -0.04 -21.50 -5.87
N THR A 282 1.02 -22.20 -5.49
CA THR A 282 1.90 -22.99 -6.40
C THR A 282 2.01 -24.46 -6.03
N ASN A 283 1.18 -24.98 -5.13
CA ASN A 283 1.30 -26.36 -4.63
C ASN A 283 0.55 -27.43 -5.44
N ASN A 284 -0.08 -27.05 -6.57
CA ASN A 284 -0.89 -27.93 -7.40
C ASN A 284 -2.05 -28.64 -6.67
N ASN A 285 -2.56 -28.07 -5.57
CA ASN A 285 -3.51 -28.71 -4.67
C ASN A 285 -4.67 -27.77 -4.28
N LEU A 286 -5.17 -27.02 -5.25
CA LEU A 286 -6.22 -26.02 -5.04
C LEU A 286 -7.55 -26.45 -5.65
N PHE A 287 -8.64 -26.13 -4.94
CA PHE A 287 -10.00 -26.55 -5.31
C PHE A 287 -11.02 -25.41 -5.08
N LEU A 288 -12.11 -25.44 -5.85
CA LEU A 288 -13.26 -24.55 -5.65
C LEU A 288 -14.25 -25.15 -4.64
N ASN A 289 -14.60 -24.39 -3.62
CA ASN A 289 -15.38 -24.80 -2.46
C ASN A 289 -16.53 -23.83 -2.17
N GLY A 290 -17.42 -23.68 -3.14
CA GLY A 290 -18.70 -22.99 -2.95
C GLY A 290 -19.79 -23.94 -2.42
N PRO A 291 -20.80 -23.43 -1.69
CA PRO A 291 -21.86 -24.28 -1.11
C PRO A 291 -22.66 -25.06 -2.17
N LEU A 292 -22.88 -24.50 -3.36
CA LEU A 292 -23.54 -25.21 -4.46
C LEU A 292 -22.60 -26.23 -5.10
N LEU A 293 -21.32 -25.91 -5.25
CA LEU A 293 -20.30 -26.86 -5.70
C LEU A 293 -20.18 -28.07 -4.76
N VAL A 294 -20.15 -27.85 -3.44
CA VAL A 294 -20.13 -28.94 -2.44
C VAL A 294 -21.39 -29.79 -2.56
N ARG A 295 -22.56 -29.16 -2.69
CA ARG A 295 -23.83 -29.89 -2.85
C ARG A 295 -23.85 -30.74 -4.12
N GLN A 296 -23.24 -30.25 -5.20
CA GLN A 296 -23.27 -30.90 -6.50
C GLN A 296 -22.20 -31.99 -6.66
N PHE A 297 -20.98 -31.75 -6.19
CA PHE A 297 -19.82 -32.60 -6.43
C PHE A 297 -19.33 -33.35 -5.17
N GLY A 298 -19.91 -33.08 -4.00
CA GLY A 298 -19.57 -33.74 -2.75
C GLY A 298 -18.09 -33.55 -2.39
N ARG A 299 -17.38 -34.65 -2.16
CA ARG A 299 -15.93 -34.65 -1.83
C ARG A 299 -15.02 -34.51 -3.05
N ARG A 300 -15.54 -34.54 -4.28
CA ARG A 300 -14.77 -34.40 -5.53
C ARG A 300 -14.87 -32.97 -6.06
N LEU A 301 -14.44 -32.02 -5.24
CA LEU A 301 -14.52 -30.60 -5.59
C LEU A 301 -13.73 -30.28 -6.87
N PRO A 302 -14.13 -29.25 -7.64
CA PRO A 302 -13.40 -28.92 -8.86
C PRO A 302 -11.96 -28.50 -8.59
N ARG A 303 -11.01 -29.22 -9.19
CA ARG A 303 -9.58 -28.90 -9.10
C ARG A 303 -9.19 -27.74 -10.01
N LEU A 304 -8.44 -26.79 -9.48
CA LEU A 304 -7.87 -25.67 -10.21
C LEU A 304 -6.46 -26.00 -10.70
N SER A 305 -6.08 -25.38 -11.81
CA SER A 305 -4.68 -25.35 -12.24
C SER A 305 -3.86 -24.51 -11.25
N ALA A 306 -2.70 -24.99 -10.81
CA ALA A 306 -1.79 -24.24 -9.94
C ALA A 306 -0.35 -24.69 -10.23
N LEU A 307 0.32 -23.97 -11.14
CA LEU A 307 1.66 -24.33 -11.61
C LEU A 307 2.77 -23.89 -10.65
N ARG A 308 3.91 -24.58 -10.78
CA ARG A 308 5.21 -24.17 -10.24
C ARG A 308 6.25 -24.23 -11.37
N PRO A 309 6.88 -23.11 -11.77
CA PRO A 309 6.64 -21.74 -11.29
C PRO A 309 5.21 -21.26 -11.58
N PHE A 310 4.75 -20.28 -10.79
CA PHE A 310 3.45 -19.67 -10.99
C PHE A 310 3.38 -19.00 -12.36
N ASP A 311 2.26 -19.21 -13.05
CA ASP A 311 1.89 -18.49 -14.26
C ASP A 311 0.41 -18.12 -14.14
N ARG A 312 0.11 -16.82 -14.07
CA ARG A 312 -1.25 -16.31 -13.90
C ARG A 312 -2.16 -16.62 -15.09
N ALA A 313 -1.60 -16.77 -16.28
CA ALA A 313 -2.36 -17.17 -17.47
C ALA A 313 -2.74 -18.66 -17.44
N VAL A 314 -2.21 -19.42 -16.50
CA VAL A 314 -2.49 -20.85 -16.38
C VAL A 314 -3.09 -21.21 -15.01
N SER A 315 -2.72 -20.50 -13.95
CA SER A 315 -3.02 -20.86 -12.57
C SER A 315 -4.26 -20.13 -12.02
N LEU A 316 -4.96 -20.79 -11.08
CA LEU A 316 -6.08 -20.31 -10.23
C LEU A 316 -7.39 -20.01 -10.95
N TYR A 317 -7.32 -19.31 -12.07
CA TYR A 317 -8.48 -18.88 -12.84
C TYR A 317 -8.79 -19.83 -13.99
N HIS A 318 -8.24 -21.05 -13.91
CA HIS A 318 -8.50 -22.12 -14.84
C HIS A 318 -8.69 -23.45 -14.11
N LEU A 319 -9.49 -24.31 -14.70
CA LEU A 319 -9.62 -25.70 -14.31
C LEU A 319 -8.34 -26.47 -14.67
N ASN A 320 -7.99 -27.47 -13.85
CA ASN A 320 -6.80 -28.28 -14.05
C ASN A 320 -6.90 -29.12 -15.34
N GLU A 321 -5.95 -28.93 -16.27
CA GLU A 321 -5.95 -29.59 -17.59
C GLU A 321 -6.04 -31.12 -17.50
N ASP A 322 -5.29 -31.74 -16.59
CA ASP A 322 -5.23 -33.21 -16.44
C ASP A 322 -6.52 -33.79 -15.86
N SER A 323 -7.19 -33.03 -14.98
CA SER A 323 -8.43 -33.45 -14.32
C SER A 323 -9.65 -33.37 -15.24
N TYR A 324 -9.58 -32.56 -16.31
CA TYR A 324 -10.65 -32.37 -17.27
C TYR A 324 -10.13 -32.56 -18.69
N SER A 325 -9.99 -33.82 -19.08
CA SER A 325 -9.51 -34.21 -20.41
C SER A 325 -10.39 -33.67 -21.55
N ASN A 326 -9.95 -33.88 -22.79
CA ASN A 326 -10.67 -33.43 -23.97
C ASN A 326 -12.12 -33.96 -24.05
N ASP A 327 -12.46 -35.12 -23.50
CA ASP A 327 -13.84 -35.62 -23.55
C ASP A 327 -14.75 -35.05 -22.45
N SER A 328 -14.20 -34.20 -21.57
CA SER A 328 -14.94 -33.57 -20.49
C SER A 328 -15.89 -32.49 -21.01
N LEU A 329 -17.15 -32.56 -20.57
CA LEU A 329 -18.13 -31.48 -20.75
C LEU A 329 -17.78 -30.19 -19.99
N ASN A 330 -16.78 -30.23 -19.10
CA ASN A 330 -16.33 -29.09 -18.29
C ASN A 330 -14.98 -28.52 -18.75
N ARG A 331 -14.58 -28.78 -19.99
CA ARG A 331 -13.26 -28.42 -20.52
C ARG A 331 -13.10 -26.96 -20.96
N LEU A 332 -14.17 -26.14 -20.92
CA LEU A 332 -14.13 -24.76 -21.42
C LEU A 332 -13.09 -23.93 -20.67
N MET A 333 -13.11 -23.93 -19.34
CA MET A 333 -12.24 -23.10 -18.50
C MET A 333 -10.84 -23.68 -18.29
N ARG A 334 -10.33 -24.46 -19.24
CA ARG A 334 -8.93 -24.89 -19.27
C ARG A 334 -8.03 -23.74 -19.75
N PRO A 335 -6.77 -23.69 -19.30
CA PRO A 335 -5.87 -22.58 -19.60
C PRO A 335 -5.44 -22.51 -21.07
N ARG A 336 -5.61 -23.59 -21.84
CA ARG A 336 -5.16 -23.67 -23.23
C ARG A 336 -6.22 -24.30 -24.13
N LEU A 337 -6.38 -23.75 -25.33
CA LEU A 337 -7.22 -24.31 -26.38
C LEU A 337 -6.37 -25.18 -27.32
N LYS A 338 -6.89 -26.35 -27.70
CA LYS A 338 -6.28 -27.21 -28.74
C LYS A 338 -6.81 -26.86 -30.13
N LEU A 339 -5.98 -27.00 -31.17
CA LEU A 339 -6.42 -26.83 -32.55
C LEU A 339 -7.43 -27.92 -32.92
N GLY A 340 -8.47 -27.59 -33.68
CA GLY A 340 -9.51 -28.54 -34.07
C GLY A 340 -10.51 -28.93 -32.98
N GLU A 341 -10.45 -28.34 -31.79
CA GLU A 341 -11.45 -28.56 -30.75
C GLU A 341 -12.51 -27.44 -30.72
N ALA A 342 -13.76 -27.82 -30.47
CA ALA A 342 -14.87 -26.89 -30.25
C ALA A 342 -15.55 -27.16 -28.90
N THR A 343 -15.68 -26.15 -28.05
CA THR A 343 -16.43 -26.24 -26.79
C THR A 343 -17.45 -25.12 -26.74
N HIS A 344 -18.65 -25.37 -27.24
CA HIS A 344 -19.71 -24.37 -27.33
C HIS A 344 -20.62 -24.38 -26.08
N SER A 345 -20.12 -24.83 -24.93
CA SER A 345 -20.86 -24.88 -23.67
C SER A 345 -19.98 -24.45 -22.49
N PRO A 346 -20.48 -23.62 -21.55
CA PRO A 346 -19.76 -23.28 -20.32
C PRO A 346 -19.40 -24.47 -19.44
N GLY A 347 -20.17 -25.54 -19.51
CA GLY A 347 -20.03 -26.69 -18.62
C GLY A 347 -20.62 -26.43 -17.22
N GLN A 348 -20.97 -27.51 -16.54
CA GLN A 348 -21.68 -27.47 -15.27
C GLN A 348 -20.82 -26.90 -14.13
N ILE A 349 -19.51 -27.16 -14.11
CA ILE A 349 -18.59 -26.62 -13.10
C ILE A 349 -18.61 -25.09 -13.17
N THR A 350 -18.40 -24.51 -14.35
CA THR A 350 -18.40 -23.05 -14.57
C THR A 350 -19.73 -22.42 -14.14
N LEU A 351 -20.87 -22.99 -14.56
CA LEU A 351 -22.19 -22.47 -14.20
C LEU A 351 -22.46 -22.53 -12.69
N THR A 352 -22.00 -23.59 -12.02
CA THR A 352 -22.20 -23.75 -10.57
C THR A 352 -21.29 -22.80 -9.79
N THR A 353 -20.05 -22.60 -10.24
CA THR A 353 -19.15 -21.58 -9.69
C THR A 353 -19.77 -20.19 -9.81
N LEU A 354 -20.26 -19.80 -11.00
CA LEU A 354 -20.94 -18.50 -11.18
C LEU A 354 -22.18 -18.37 -10.27
N ALA A 355 -22.94 -19.44 -10.06
CA ALA A 355 -24.06 -19.44 -9.12
C ALA A 355 -23.60 -19.22 -7.66
N ASP A 356 -22.48 -19.81 -7.25
CA ASP A 356 -21.85 -19.58 -5.94
C ASP A 356 -21.27 -18.16 -5.79
N LEU A 357 -20.87 -17.51 -6.89
CA LEU A 357 -20.50 -16.09 -6.92
C LEU A 357 -21.69 -15.14 -6.79
N GLU A 358 -22.93 -15.64 -6.81
CA GLU A 358 -24.19 -14.87 -6.79
C GLU A 358 -24.79 -14.51 -8.16
N TRP A 359 -24.38 -15.12 -9.29
CA TRP A 359 -25.17 -15.01 -10.53
C TRP A 359 -26.59 -15.60 -10.39
N LYS A 360 -26.80 -16.46 -9.38
CA LYS A 360 -28.11 -16.95 -8.93
C LYS A 360 -28.33 -16.63 -7.45
N THR A 361 -29.03 -15.55 -7.14
CA THR A 361 -29.11 -14.99 -5.78
C THR A 361 -30.51 -14.51 -5.38
N THR A 362 -30.68 -14.22 -4.10
CA THR A 362 -31.78 -13.39 -3.58
C THR A 362 -31.20 -12.10 -3.04
N SER A 363 -31.51 -10.98 -3.68
CA SER A 363 -31.09 -9.65 -3.25
C SER A 363 -32.04 -9.16 -2.17
N VAL A 364 -31.51 -8.93 -0.97
CA VAL A 364 -32.15 -8.09 0.06
C VAL A 364 -31.67 -6.68 -0.21
N LEU A 365 -32.53 -5.80 -0.74
CA LEU A 365 -32.13 -4.44 -1.11
C LEU A 365 -32.63 -3.45 -0.07
N HIS A 366 -31.73 -2.65 0.49
CA HIS A 366 -32.03 -1.72 1.58
C HIS A 366 -31.21 -0.45 1.42
N THR A 367 -31.88 0.69 1.54
CA THR A 367 -31.19 1.98 1.71
C THR A 367 -30.96 2.21 3.19
N PRO A 368 -29.69 2.29 3.65
CA PRO A 368 -29.37 2.52 5.05
C PRO A 368 -30.06 3.75 5.60
N LEU A 369 -30.52 3.68 6.85
CA LEU A 369 -31.14 4.82 7.52
C LEU A 369 -30.09 5.88 7.84
N GLU A 370 -30.47 7.14 7.69
CA GLU A 370 -29.61 8.29 7.99
C GLU A 370 -29.73 8.69 9.46
N ASN A 371 -28.63 9.19 10.00
CA ASN A 371 -28.63 9.79 11.34
C ASN A 371 -29.56 11.01 11.38
N SER A 372 -30.22 11.22 12.51
CA SER A 372 -31.21 12.30 12.65
C SER A 372 -31.22 12.89 14.05
N GLU A 373 -31.38 14.22 14.12
CA GLU A 373 -31.61 14.92 15.38
C GLU A 373 -33.06 14.88 15.86
N ASP A 374 -34.00 14.46 15.00
CA ASP A 374 -35.42 14.49 15.32
C ASP A 374 -35.86 13.21 16.03
N PRO A 375 -36.65 13.31 17.11
CA PRO A 375 -37.27 12.15 17.72
C PRO A 375 -38.36 11.63 16.78
N LYS A 376 -38.02 10.63 15.97
CA LYS A 376 -38.94 10.00 15.00
C LYS A 376 -38.78 8.48 14.99
N ASP A 377 -39.82 7.83 14.47
CA ASP A 377 -39.79 6.39 14.22
C ASP A 377 -38.69 6.05 13.20
N LEU A 378 -37.99 4.94 13.44
CA LEU A 378 -37.09 4.36 12.45
C LEU A 378 -37.85 3.30 11.65
N VAL A 379 -38.12 3.61 10.39
CA VAL A 379 -38.83 2.72 9.46
C VAL A 379 -37.80 1.99 8.60
N PHE A 380 -37.54 0.74 8.93
CA PHE A 380 -36.66 -0.14 8.16
C PHE A 380 -37.45 -0.73 7.00
N SER A 381 -36.93 -0.59 5.78
CA SER A 381 -37.55 -1.15 4.57
C SER A 381 -36.59 -2.05 3.80
N ALA A 382 -37.07 -3.15 3.23
CA ALA A 382 -36.27 -3.95 2.32
C ALA A 382 -37.12 -4.41 1.14
N ARG A 383 -36.55 -4.37 -0.07
CA ARG A 383 -37.13 -4.98 -1.27
C ARG A 383 -36.44 -6.30 -1.53
N ILE A 384 -37.20 -7.39 -1.58
CA ILE A 384 -36.67 -8.74 -1.81
C ILE A 384 -36.86 -9.11 -3.28
N VAL A 385 -35.77 -9.40 -3.97
CA VAL A 385 -35.78 -9.83 -5.38
C VAL A 385 -34.97 -11.11 -5.54
N SER A 386 -35.62 -12.19 -5.96
CA SER A 386 -34.99 -13.50 -6.14
C SER A 386 -34.94 -13.89 -7.61
N ASP A 387 -33.83 -14.47 -8.05
CA ASP A 387 -33.74 -15.13 -9.38
C ASP A 387 -34.48 -16.47 -9.41
N THR A 388 -34.94 -16.95 -8.25
CA THR A 388 -35.78 -18.13 -8.11
C THR A 388 -37.07 -17.78 -7.38
N ALA A 389 -37.17 -18.14 -6.10
CA ALA A 389 -38.26 -17.84 -5.21
C ALA A 389 -37.70 -17.62 -3.80
N TYR A 390 -38.37 -16.76 -3.03
CA TYR A 390 -38.04 -16.51 -1.64
C TYR A 390 -39.20 -16.87 -0.72
N ALA A 391 -38.91 -17.10 0.56
CA ALA A 391 -39.90 -17.39 1.58
C ALA A 391 -40.36 -16.08 2.26
N PRO A 392 -41.57 -15.55 2.01
CA PRO A 392 -41.98 -14.23 2.53
C PRO A 392 -41.94 -14.14 4.07
N ASN A 393 -42.29 -15.23 4.77
CA ASN A 393 -42.31 -15.29 6.23
C ASN A 393 -40.90 -15.33 6.87
N SER A 394 -39.84 -15.38 6.06
CA SER A 394 -38.45 -15.38 6.54
C SER A 394 -37.84 -13.98 6.68
N VAL A 395 -38.53 -12.93 6.18
CA VAL A 395 -37.97 -11.58 6.16
C VAL A 395 -37.94 -10.97 7.56
N ARG A 396 -36.75 -10.60 8.02
CA ARG A 396 -36.52 -10.13 9.40
C ARG A 396 -35.57 -8.94 9.43
N LEU A 397 -35.85 -8.04 10.36
CA LEU A 397 -34.90 -7.05 10.89
C LEU A 397 -34.20 -7.65 12.09
N PHE A 398 -32.89 -7.52 12.17
CA PHE A 398 -32.10 -7.80 13.36
C PHE A 398 -31.45 -6.52 13.83
N TYR A 399 -31.65 -6.14 15.10
CA TYR A 399 -31.05 -4.92 15.63
C TYR A 399 -30.60 -5.04 17.08
N ARG A 400 -29.77 -4.09 17.51
CA ARG A 400 -29.27 -3.93 18.88
C ARG A 400 -28.99 -2.46 19.18
N LYS A 401 -28.88 -2.11 20.47
CA LYS A 401 -28.75 -0.72 20.95
C LYS A 401 -27.32 -0.29 21.30
N SER A 402 -26.33 -1.14 21.04
CA SER A 402 -24.92 -0.87 21.31
C SER A 402 -24.05 -1.51 20.24
N GLN A 403 -22.81 -1.05 20.09
CA GLN A 403 -21.82 -1.70 19.23
C GLN A 403 -21.56 -3.15 19.69
N PRO A 404 -21.36 -4.11 18.78
CA PRO A 404 -20.96 -5.47 19.14
C PRO A 404 -19.60 -5.49 19.84
N ALA A 405 -19.56 -6.09 21.04
CA ALA A 405 -18.30 -6.49 21.65
C ALA A 405 -17.80 -7.80 21.00
N THR A 406 -16.50 -8.07 21.08
CA THR A 406 -15.92 -9.31 20.55
C THR A 406 -16.61 -10.54 21.16
N GLY A 407 -17.21 -11.38 20.31
CA GLY A 407 -17.93 -12.59 20.72
C GLY A 407 -19.40 -12.39 21.13
N ASP A 408 -19.90 -11.15 21.12
CA ASP A 408 -21.30 -10.85 21.42
C ASP A 408 -22.18 -11.05 20.17
N THR A 409 -23.10 -12.03 20.26
CA THR A 409 -24.04 -12.40 19.20
C THR A 409 -25.47 -11.96 19.46
N ALA A 410 -25.74 -11.26 20.57
CA ALA A 410 -27.09 -10.86 20.95
C ALA A 410 -27.66 -9.82 19.98
N VAL A 411 -28.82 -10.15 19.40
CA VAL A 411 -29.60 -9.29 18.50
C VAL A 411 -31.09 -9.53 18.73
N ILE A 412 -31.90 -8.47 18.60
CA ILE A 412 -33.35 -8.54 18.62
C ILE A 412 -33.82 -8.80 17.20
N ALA A 413 -34.54 -9.90 16.99
CA ALA A 413 -35.11 -10.28 15.70
C ALA A 413 -36.59 -9.85 15.63
N VAL A 414 -36.94 -9.05 14.62
CA VAL A 414 -38.30 -8.55 14.39
C VAL A 414 -38.77 -9.03 13.01
N PRO A 415 -39.94 -9.70 12.90
CA PRO A 415 -40.51 -10.03 11.60
C PRO A 415 -40.87 -8.73 10.85
N MET A 416 -40.60 -8.68 9.55
CA MET A 416 -41.02 -7.55 8.72
C MET A 416 -42.34 -7.88 8.02
N THR A 417 -43.20 -6.89 7.89
CA THR A 417 -44.50 -7.04 7.24
C THR A 417 -44.39 -6.64 5.77
N GLN A 418 -44.92 -7.47 4.87
CA GLN A 418 -44.98 -7.15 3.45
C GLN A 418 -45.93 -5.96 3.22
N VAL A 419 -45.51 -5.02 2.38
CA VAL A 419 -46.28 -3.84 1.99
C VAL A 419 -46.59 -3.91 0.51
N GLY A 420 -47.87 -3.96 0.16
CA GLY A 420 -48.32 -4.12 -1.22
C GLY A 420 -47.87 -5.45 -1.85
N THR A 421 -47.71 -5.48 -3.18
CA THR A 421 -47.40 -6.68 -3.97
C THR A 421 -45.96 -6.71 -4.51
N THR A 422 -45.14 -5.69 -4.25
CA THR A 422 -43.83 -5.46 -4.88
C THR A 422 -42.66 -6.19 -4.21
N GLY A 423 -42.92 -7.09 -3.26
CA GLY A 423 -41.88 -7.73 -2.44
C GLY A 423 -41.17 -6.75 -1.49
N GLU A 424 -41.80 -5.62 -1.18
CA GLU A 424 -41.36 -4.68 -0.16
C GLU A 424 -41.80 -5.12 1.22
N PHE A 425 -40.92 -5.01 2.20
CA PHE A 425 -41.16 -5.35 3.60
C PHE A 425 -40.78 -4.17 4.50
N ARG A 426 -41.51 -3.97 5.59
CA ARG A 426 -41.24 -2.93 6.57
C ARG A 426 -41.27 -3.43 8.01
N ALA A 427 -40.44 -2.83 8.86
CA ALA A 427 -40.54 -2.89 10.31
C ALA A 427 -40.30 -1.50 10.88
N THR A 428 -41.01 -1.15 11.95
CA THR A 428 -40.91 0.17 12.59
C THR A 428 -40.41 0.02 14.01
N LEU A 429 -39.34 0.74 14.36
CA LEU A 429 -38.93 0.94 15.74
C LEU A 429 -39.48 2.29 16.22
N PRO A 430 -40.38 2.32 17.22
CA PRO A 430 -41.00 3.57 17.68
C PRO A 430 -39.97 4.59 18.18
N ALA A 431 -40.25 5.88 18.01
CA ALA A 431 -39.37 6.99 18.40
C ALA A 431 -38.87 6.89 19.85
N ALA A 432 -39.71 6.42 20.77
CA ALA A 432 -39.38 6.21 22.18
C ALA A 432 -38.28 5.15 22.41
N GLN A 433 -38.12 4.20 21.48
CA GLN A 433 -37.11 3.13 21.52
C GLN A 433 -35.95 3.40 20.54
N ALA A 434 -36.17 4.28 19.56
CA ALA A 434 -35.18 4.63 18.55
C ALA A 434 -34.01 5.47 19.10
N GLN A 435 -34.20 6.24 20.17
CA GLN A 435 -33.19 7.15 20.74
C GLN A 435 -31.83 6.48 20.98
N GLY A 436 -30.75 7.20 20.65
CA GLY A 436 -29.39 6.70 20.69
C GLY A 436 -29.01 5.86 19.48
N GLU A 437 -28.05 4.95 19.67
CA GLU A 437 -27.54 4.10 18.60
C GLU A 437 -28.45 2.90 18.33
N VAL A 438 -28.62 2.57 17.06
CA VAL A 438 -29.21 1.32 16.60
C VAL A 438 -28.29 0.71 15.55
N TRP A 439 -27.79 -0.49 15.85
CA TRP A 439 -26.99 -1.28 14.93
C TRP A 439 -27.85 -2.41 14.37
N TYR A 440 -27.86 -2.61 13.05
CA TYR A 440 -28.84 -3.51 12.45
C TYR A 440 -28.40 -4.15 11.11
N TYR A 441 -29.09 -5.22 10.74
CA TYR A 441 -29.07 -5.82 9.40
C TYR A 441 -30.46 -6.41 9.08
N LEU A 442 -30.72 -6.65 7.81
CA LEU A 442 -31.93 -7.31 7.33
C LEU A 442 -31.59 -8.68 6.77
N SER A 443 -32.52 -9.61 6.82
CA SER A 443 -32.35 -10.94 6.22
C SER A 443 -33.59 -11.42 5.49
N ALA A 444 -33.40 -12.26 4.48
CA ALA A 444 -34.43 -13.09 3.88
C ALA A 444 -33.86 -14.48 3.54
N GLN A 445 -34.73 -15.46 3.37
CA GLN A 445 -34.37 -16.80 2.91
C GLN A 445 -34.96 -17.08 1.53
N ASP A 446 -34.20 -17.76 0.69
CA ASP A 446 -34.76 -18.39 -0.50
C ASP A 446 -35.59 -19.63 -0.13
N VAL A 447 -36.37 -20.17 -1.08
CA VAL A 447 -37.18 -21.39 -0.83
C VAL A 447 -36.35 -22.64 -0.54
N SER A 448 -35.03 -22.61 -0.76
CA SER A 448 -34.12 -23.69 -0.39
C SER A 448 -33.55 -23.55 1.02
N GLY A 449 -33.92 -22.49 1.75
CA GLY A 449 -33.46 -22.20 3.10
C GLY A 449 -32.13 -21.44 3.18
N ARG A 450 -31.54 -21.04 2.05
CA ARG A 450 -30.32 -20.21 2.08
C ARG A 450 -30.67 -18.81 2.58
N THR A 451 -29.89 -18.30 3.52
CA THR A 451 -30.10 -16.98 4.12
C THR A 451 -29.25 -15.93 3.41
N PHE A 452 -29.87 -14.82 3.06
CA PHE A 452 -29.27 -13.64 2.44
C PHE A 452 -29.46 -12.45 3.37
N THR A 453 -28.41 -11.64 3.56
CA THR A 453 -28.44 -10.50 4.47
C THR A 453 -28.05 -9.21 3.77
N ASN A 454 -28.54 -8.08 4.31
CA ASN A 454 -28.07 -6.76 3.95
C ASN A 454 -27.79 -5.94 5.24
N PRO A 455 -26.53 -5.54 5.49
CA PRO A 455 -25.37 -5.77 4.63
C PRO A 455 -24.95 -7.25 4.64
N GLY A 456 -24.14 -7.66 3.67
CA GLY A 456 -23.54 -8.99 3.63
C GLY A 456 -22.58 -9.26 4.79
N LYS A 457 -22.11 -10.49 4.92
CA LYS A 457 -21.14 -10.90 5.94
C LYS A 457 -19.72 -10.44 5.58
N LEU A 458 -18.90 -10.19 6.60
CA LEU A 458 -17.47 -9.97 6.46
C LEU A 458 -16.80 -11.20 5.83
N PRO A 459 -15.62 -11.05 5.19
CA PRO A 459 -14.83 -12.18 4.69
C PRO A 459 -14.63 -13.31 5.72
N ALA A 460 -14.39 -12.94 6.98
CA ALA A 460 -14.24 -13.86 8.11
C ALA A 460 -15.56 -14.51 8.60
N GLY A 461 -16.70 -14.22 7.96
CA GLY A 461 -18.01 -14.79 8.24
C GLY A 461 -18.86 -14.06 9.29
N ALA A 462 -18.28 -13.09 10.01
CA ALA A 462 -19.03 -12.25 10.95
C ALA A 462 -20.07 -11.37 10.22
N GLN A 463 -21.21 -11.11 10.85
CA GLN A 463 -22.27 -10.30 10.25
C GLN A 463 -21.89 -8.81 10.29
N ALA A 464 -21.83 -8.15 9.14
CA ALA A 464 -21.69 -6.70 9.10
C ALA A 464 -23.01 -6.03 9.53
N LEU A 465 -22.92 -4.82 10.08
CA LEU A 465 -24.06 -4.06 10.58
C LEU A 465 -24.06 -2.65 10.01
N TYR A 466 -25.25 -2.14 9.69
CA TYR A 466 -25.51 -0.72 9.61
C TYR A 466 -25.58 -0.11 11.01
N ARG A 467 -25.37 1.20 11.09
CA ARG A 467 -25.56 2.01 12.30
C ARG A 467 -26.41 3.22 11.91
N VAL A 468 -27.43 3.50 12.71
CA VAL A 468 -28.19 4.75 12.68
C VAL A 468 -28.22 5.34 14.08
N LEU A 469 -27.98 6.64 14.17
CA LEU A 469 -27.99 7.42 15.41
C LEU A 469 -29.18 8.39 15.39
N ALA A 470 -30.06 8.25 16.38
CA ALA A 470 -31.15 9.19 16.62
C ALA A 470 -30.88 10.00 17.90
N GLY A 471 -30.91 11.33 17.81
CA GLY A 471 -30.67 12.23 18.94
C GLY A 471 -29.73 13.39 18.59
N PRO A 472 -29.37 14.24 19.57
CA PRO A 472 -28.53 15.43 19.34
C PRO A 472 -27.26 15.11 18.57
N ASP A 473 -26.84 16.03 17.72
CA ASP A 473 -25.56 15.90 17.02
C ASP A 473 -24.42 16.50 17.83
N LEU A 474 -23.48 15.66 18.22
CA LEU A 474 -22.30 16.03 19.00
C LEU A 474 -21.01 15.68 18.27
N VAL A 475 -21.10 15.19 17.03
CA VAL A 475 -19.96 14.71 16.26
C VAL A 475 -19.57 15.81 15.27
N PRO A 476 -18.40 16.44 15.43
CA PRO A 476 -17.97 17.46 14.46
C PRO A 476 -17.61 16.83 13.11
N PRO A 477 -17.57 17.63 12.03
CA PRO A 477 -17.07 17.19 10.74
C PRO A 477 -15.67 16.59 10.82
N THR A 478 -15.36 15.67 9.93
CA THR A 478 -13.99 15.16 9.74
C THR A 478 -13.27 15.97 8.67
N ILE A 479 -12.03 16.39 8.92
CA ILE A 479 -11.18 17.09 7.95
C ILE A 479 -9.93 16.24 7.69
N ARG A 480 -9.73 15.81 6.43
CA ARG A 480 -8.48 15.19 5.97
C ARG A 480 -7.73 16.15 5.05
N TYR A 481 -6.52 16.52 5.45
CA TYR A 481 -5.68 17.49 4.77
C TYR A 481 -4.20 17.23 5.07
N SER A 482 -3.35 17.37 4.05
CA SER A 482 -1.90 17.52 4.20
C SER A 482 -1.47 18.75 3.40
N PRO A 483 -0.53 19.57 3.90
CA PRO A 483 0.04 20.68 3.15
C PRO A 483 0.66 20.23 1.82
N ALA A 484 0.32 20.93 0.74
CA ALA A 484 0.90 20.69 -0.59
C ALA A 484 2.27 21.37 -0.78
N LYS A 485 2.60 22.33 0.09
CA LYS A 485 3.86 23.08 0.14
C LYS A 485 4.15 23.46 1.60
N ASN A 486 5.43 23.50 1.97
CA ASN A 486 5.85 23.88 3.32
C ASN A 486 6.66 25.19 3.38
N LEU A 487 7.03 25.76 2.23
CA LEU A 487 7.72 27.04 2.14
C LEU A 487 7.48 27.79 0.82
N ILE A 488 7.88 29.07 0.76
CA ILE A 488 7.93 29.89 -0.45
C ILE A 488 9.36 30.39 -0.65
N LEU A 489 9.93 30.15 -1.84
CA LEU A 489 11.31 30.51 -2.20
C LEU A 489 11.41 31.77 -3.08
N ASN A 490 10.39 32.05 -3.89
CA ASN A 490 10.43 33.14 -4.86
C ASN A 490 9.36 34.18 -4.55
N VAL A 491 9.76 35.23 -3.84
CA VAL A 491 8.88 36.35 -3.48
C VAL A 491 8.62 37.31 -4.63
N ALA A 492 9.41 37.27 -5.71
CA ALA A 492 9.36 38.25 -6.79
C ALA A 492 8.22 38.01 -7.81
N VAL A 493 7.47 36.93 -7.64
CA VAL A 493 6.45 36.44 -8.58
C VAL A 493 5.19 36.09 -7.82
N VAL A 494 4.06 36.07 -8.53
CA VAL A 494 2.82 35.58 -7.94
C VAL A 494 2.98 34.09 -7.63
N ASP A 495 2.72 33.73 -6.38
CA ASP A 495 2.67 32.33 -5.92
C ASP A 495 1.36 32.07 -5.17
N SER A 496 1.11 30.82 -4.83
CA SER A 496 -0.06 30.44 -4.04
C SER A 496 0.20 29.16 -3.25
N LEU A 497 -0.54 29.03 -2.15
CA LEU A 497 -0.70 27.79 -1.39
C LEU A 497 -2.07 27.19 -1.74
N PRO A 498 -2.11 26.11 -2.55
CA PRO A 498 -3.36 25.40 -2.81
C PRO A 498 -3.81 24.64 -1.56
N ILE A 499 -5.11 24.71 -1.28
CA ILE A 499 -5.77 24.02 -0.16
C ILE A 499 -6.79 23.06 -0.76
N SER A 500 -6.56 21.76 -0.59
CA SER A 500 -7.47 20.70 -1.04
C SER A 500 -7.72 19.75 0.13
N ALA A 501 -8.90 19.80 0.71
CA ALA A 501 -9.27 19.01 1.88
C ALA A 501 -10.50 18.15 1.61
N LEU A 502 -10.54 16.95 2.17
CA LEU A 502 -11.76 16.15 2.22
C LEU A 502 -12.46 16.43 3.54
N ILE A 503 -13.67 17.00 3.48
CA ILE A 503 -14.44 17.40 4.65
C ILE A 503 -15.79 16.69 4.61
N ALA A 504 -16.03 15.79 5.55
CA ALA A 504 -17.23 14.95 5.58
C ALA A 504 -17.90 14.99 6.95
N ASP A 505 -19.22 15.04 6.93
CA ASP A 505 -20.08 15.00 8.10
C ASP A 505 -20.79 13.64 8.24
N ASP A 506 -21.33 13.31 9.42
CA ASP A 506 -22.04 12.04 9.64
C ASP A 506 -23.54 12.12 9.46
N ARG A 507 -24.07 13.33 9.22
CA ARG A 507 -25.50 13.59 9.03
C ARG A 507 -25.77 14.25 7.69
N ILE A 508 -27.03 14.14 7.25
CA ILE A 508 -27.48 14.71 5.98
C ILE A 508 -27.49 16.25 5.99
N THR A 509 -27.55 16.87 7.16
CA THR A 509 -27.31 18.32 7.33
C THR A 509 -25.95 18.74 6.79
N GLY A 510 -24.99 17.81 6.77
CA GLY A 510 -23.72 17.99 6.09
C GLY A 510 -22.85 19.08 6.72
N VAL A 511 -21.89 19.55 5.93
CA VAL A 511 -21.04 20.70 6.29
C VAL A 511 -21.75 21.98 5.87
N GLU A 512 -22.14 22.81 6.84
CA GLU A 512 -22.77 24.12 6.60
C GLU A 512 -21.75 25.11 6.01
N SER A 513 -20.52 25.13 6.55
CA SER A 513 -19.48 26.05 6.10
C SER A 513 -18.09 25.47 6.30
N ALA A 514 -17.17 25.82 5.39
CA ALA A 514 -15.75 25.55 5.52
C ALA A 514 -14.93 26.76 5.02
N PHE A 515 -13.87 27.10 5.74
CA PHE A 515 -12.98 28.21 5.41
C PHE A 515 -11.59 28.00 5.98
N VAL A 516 -10.64 28.81 5.50
CA VAL A 516 -9.27 28.85 6.01
C VAL A 516 -9.09 30.15 6.78
N GLU A 517 -8.71 30.02 8.04
CA GLU A 517 -8.19 31.13 8.84
C GLU A 517 -6.68 31.18 8.65
N TYR A 518 -6.14 32.34 8.30
CA TYR A 518 -4.69 32.49 8.14
C TYR A 518 -4.20 33.86 8.60
N GLN A 519 -2.92 33.90 8.94
CA GLN A 519 -2.22 35.09 9.41
C GLN A 519 -0.89 35.21 8.67
N ILE A 520 -0.45 36.44 8.44
CA ILE A 520 0.88 36.75 7.93
C ILE A 520 1.60 37.53 9.03
N ASN A 521 2.70 36.99 9.54
CA ASN A 521 3.47 37.58 10.65
C ASN A 521 2.62 37.89 11.89
N GLY A 522 1.66 37.02 12.19
CA GLY A 522 0.71 37.20 13.30
C GLY A 522 -0.44 38.17 13.02
N VAL A 523 -0.48 38.80 11.84
CA VAL A 523 -1.58 39.68 11.42
C VAL A 523 -2.65 38.85 10.72
N ALA A 524 -3.83 38.76 11.33
CA ALA A 524 -4.99 38.05 10.78
C ALA A 524 -5.41 38.60 9.41
N GLN A 525 -5.73 37.68 8.51
CA GLN A 525 -6.25 37.98 7.19
C GLN A 525 -7.75 37.64 7.12
N PRO A 526 -8.50 38.17 6.13
CA PRO A 526 -9.89 37.77 5.93
C PRO A 526 -9.99 36.25 5.72
N ASN A 527 -10.98 35.62 6.36
CA ASN A 527 -11.22 34.18 6.19
C ASN A 527 -11.41 33.84 4.71
N LEU A 528 -10.64 32.89 4.22
CA LEU A 528 -10.72 32.44 2.84
C LEU A 528 -11.80 31.35 2.74
N PRO A 529 -12.90 31.57 2.00
CA PRO A 529 -13.90 30.53 1.80
C PRO A 529 -13.27 29.30 1.14
N LEU A 530 -13.66 28.13 1.65
CA LEU A 530 -13.25 26.84 1.10
C LEU A 530 -14.53 26.15 0.59
N PRO A 531 -14.97 26.41 -0.66
CA PRO A 531 -16.20 25.85 -1.18
C PRO A 531 -16.06 24.35 -1.51
N ARG A 532 -17.17 23.62 -1.39
CA ARG A 532 -17.30 22.24 -1.84
C ARG A 532 -17.21 22.18 -3.37
N GLN A 533 -16.27 21.39 -3.88
CA GLN A 533 -16.02 21.18 -5.31
C GLN A 533 -15.85 19.67 -5.57
N PRO A 534 -16.95 18.92 -5.77
CA PRO A 534 -16.88 17.50 -6.09
C PRO A 534 -16.07 17.27 -7.37
N ALA A 535 -15.21 16.25 -7.37
CA ALA A 535 -14.35 15.96 -8.51
C ALA A 535 -14.17 14.46 -8.72
N THR A 536 -13.99 14.03 -9.97
CA THR A 536 -13.57 12.67 -10.29
C THR A 536 -12.08 12.67 -10.64
N ILE A 537 -11.26 12.00 -9.84
CA ILE A 537 -9.79 11.95 -10.00
C ILE A 537 -9.39 10.48 -10.04
N ASN A 538 -8.67 10.05 -11.09
CA ASN A 538 -8.28 8.66 -11.31
C ASN A 538 -9.46 7.66 -11.25
N GLY A 539 -10.61 8.05 -11.82
CA GLY A 539 -11.84 7.22 -11.81
C GLY A 539 -12.60 7.19 -10.48
N VAL A 540 -12.11 7.90 -9.45
CA VAL A 540 -12.73 7.99 -8.12
C VAL A 540 -13.47 9.31 -7.97
N ARG A 541 -14.76 9.26 -7.61
CA ARG A 541 -15.59 10.45 -7.38
C ARG A 541 -15.54 10.94 -5.93
N TYR A 542 -14.77 11.99 -5.68
CA TYR A 542 -14.72 12.68 -4.39
C TYR A 542 -15.89 13.66 -4.28
N ASP A 543 -16.94 13.27 -3.56
CA ASP A 543 -18.11 14.13 -3.34
C ASP A 543 -17.90 15.18 -2.25
N SER A 544 -16.95 14.97 -1.35
CA SER A 544 -16.72 15.77 -0.15
C SER A 544 -15.39 16.53 -0.23
N LEU A 545 -14.98 16.91 -1.44
CA LEU A 545 -13.75 17.65 -1.70
C LEU A 545 -14.02 19.17 -1.61
N TYR A 546 -13.15 19.87 -0.90
CA TYR A 546 -13.23 21.31 -0.62
C TYR A 546 -11.92 21.97 -1.04
N MET A 547 -12.00 22.96 -1.94
CA MET A 547 -10.82 23.49 -2.62
C MET A 547 -10.79 25.01 -2.67
N SER A 548 -9.64 25.59 -2.37
CA SER A 548 -9.34 27.01 -2.54
C SER A 548 -7.83 27.22 -2.61
N ARG A 549 -7.38 28.47 -2.67
CA ARG A 549 -5.95 28.80 -2.62
C ARG A 549 -5.72 30.12 -1.90
N ILE A 550 -4.67 30.17 -1.08
CA ILE A 550 -4.16 31.44 -0.58
C ILE A 550 -3.21 31.98 -1.65
N SER A 551 -3.53 33.13 -2.22
CA SER A 551 -2.71 33.78 -3.24
C SER A 551 -1.75 34.77 -2.60
N PHE A 552 -0.49 34.72 -3.02
CA PHE A 552 0.57 35.63 -2.58
C PHE A 552 1.00 36.46 -3.79
N PRO A 553 0.56 37.73 -3.90
CA PRO A 553 0.99 38.62 -4.96
C PRO A 553 2.52 38.77 -5.00
N ALA A 554 3.06 39.08 -6.18
CA ALA A 554 4.48 39.36 -6.33
C ALA A 554 4.91 40.48 -5.37
N ASN A 555 6.05 40.28 -4.71
CA ASN A 555 6.65 41.19 -3.72
C ASN A 555 5.78 41.50 -2.49
N SER A 556 4.74 40.71 -2.22
CA SER A 556 3.91 40.87 -1.01
C SER A 556 4.51 40.25 0.25
N LEU A 557 5.52 39.39 0.09
CA LEU A 557 6.19 38.66 1.17
C LEU A 557 7.70 38.93 1.11
N LYS A 558 8.37 38.80 2.26
CA LYS A 558 9.83 38.86 2.40
C LYS A 558 10.36 37.59 3.07
N ALA A 559 11.63 37.27 2.84
CA ALA A 559 12.29 36.18 3.54
C ALA A 559 12.20 36.40 5.06
N GLY A 560 11.87 35.33 5.78
CA GLY A 560 11.58 35.36 7.22
C GLY A 560 10.10 35.56 7.55
N ASP A 561 9.24 35.92 6.59
CA ASP A 561 7.80 35.99 6.83
C ASP A 561 7.25 34.61 7.20
N ARG A 562 6.30 34.61 8.13
CA ARG A 562 5.64 33.43 8.66
C ARG A 562 4.16 33.48 8.34
N ILE A 563 3.68 32.49 7.60
CA ILE A 563 2.26 32.32 7.30
C ILE A 563 1.74 31.17 8.16
N THR A 564 0.81 31.45 9.06
CA THR A 564 0.13 30.42 9.85
C THR A 564 -1.30 30.26 9.36
N TYR A 565 -1.80 29.03 9.29
CA TYR A 565 -3.17 28.79 8.85
C TYR A 565 -3.78 27.53 9.46
N ARG A 566 -5.11 27.48 9.48
CA ARG A 566 -5.89 26.28 9.79
C ARG A 566 -7.18 26.24 8.99
N ILE A 567 -7.65 25.04 8.69
CA ILE A 567 -8.97 24.82 8.08
C ILE A 567 -9.98 24.71 9.21
N VAL A 568 -11.12 25.38 9.06
CA VAL A 568 -12.27 25.31 9.96
C VAL A 568 -13.45 24.78 9.18
N ALA A 569 -14.13 23.77 9.71
CA ALA A 569 -15.38 23.25 9.18
C ALA A 569 -16.46 23.26 10.26
N ARG A 570 -17.67 23.63 9.87
CA ARG A 570 -18.85 23.61 10.72
C ARG A 570 -19.93 22.76 10.08
N ASP A 571 -20.53 21.85 10.85
CA ASP A 571 -21.69 21.09 10.39
C ASP A 571 -22.96 21.95 10.37
N GLY A 572 -24.00 21.42 9.72
CA GLY A 572 -25.35 21.98 9.70
C GLY A 572 -26.24 21.50 10.86
N SER A 573 -25.66 20.93 11.92
CA SER A 573 -26.43 20.48 13.07
C SER A 573 -27.01 21.65 13.87
N ARG A 574 -27.95 21.38 14.79
CA ARG A 574 -28.44 22.40 15.74
C ARG A 574 -27.33 22.92 16.65
N ASN A 575 -26.37 22.06 16.99
CA ASN A 575 -25.21 22.41 17.84
C ASN A 575 -24.09 23.11 17.08
N ARG A 576 -24.09 23.05 15.74
CA ARG A 576 -23.12 23.72 14.87
C ARG A 576 -21.69 23.32 15.23
N ASN A 577 -21.43 22.02 15.32
CA ASN A 577 -20.16 21.51 15.82
C ASN A 577 -19.02 21.93 14.89
N LEU A 578 -17.86 22.20 15.47
CA LEU A 578 -16.67 22.71 14.76
C LEU A 578 -15.56 21.66 14.73
N ALA A 579 -14.92 21.58 13.57
CA ALA A 579 -13.70 20.82 13.35
C ALA A 579 -12.57 21.72 12.87
N TYR A 580 -11.34 21.39 13.27
CA TYR A 580 -10.14 22.12 12.90
C TYR A 580 -9.11 21.19 12.27
N SER A 581 -8.38 21.70 11.28
CA SER A 581 -7.19 21.04 10.73
C SER A 581 -6.02 22.05 10.68
N PRO A 582 -4.95 21.85 11.47
CA PRO A 582 -4.76 20.75 12.41
C PRO A 582 -5.75 20.84 13.59
N ALA A 583 -5.97 19.72 14.30
CA ALA A 583 -6.90 19.66 15.43
C ALA A 583 -6.53 20.61 16.59
N SER A 584 -5.25 20.99 16.68
CA SER A 584 -4.76 22.03 17.59
C SER A 584 -3.69 22.87 16.91
N GLY A 585 -3.63 24.17 17.24
CA GLY A 585 -2.68 25.10 16.65
C GLY A 585 -2.99 25.43 15.19
N THR A 586 -1.92 25.60 14.41
CA THR A 586 -1.94 25.99 13.00
C THR A 586 -0.84 25.27 12.23
N TYR A 587 -1.04 25.03 10.94
CA TYR A 587 0.08 24.79 10.03
C TYR A 587 0.93 26.06 9.89
N GLU A 588 2.20 25.87 9.54
CA GLU A 588 3.15 26.96 9.32
C GLU A 588 3.81 26.80 7.96
N LEU A 589 3.82 27.87 7.18
CA LEU A 589 4.53 28.02 5.92
C LEU A 589 5.55 29.15 6.09
N ARG A 590 6.83 28.85 5.86
CA ARG A 590 7.90 29.85 5.96
C ARG A 590 8.27 30.43 4.61
N VAL A 591 8.49 31.73 4.55
CA VAL A 591 9.09 32.38 3.38
C VAL A 591 10.60 32.37 3.57
N VAL A 592 11.31 31.73 2.65
CA VAL A 592 12.76 31.57 2.68
C VAL A 592 13.36 32.12 1.39
N ALA A 593 14.65 32.46 1.42
CA ALA A 593 15.37 32.90 0.22
C ALA A 593 16.56 31.98 -0.04
N PRO A 594 16.88 31.70 -1.31
CA PRO A 594 18.14 31.07 -1.66
C PRO A 594 19.35 31.88 -1.18
N GLN A 595 20.39 31.19 -0.73
CA GLN A 595 21.71 31.75 -0.47
C GLN A 595 22.46 32.01 -1.80
N PRO A 596 23.62 32.70 -1.78
CA PRO A 596 24.48 32.78 -2.95
C PRO A 596 24.88 31.40 -3.49
N ALA A 597 24.84 31.24 -4.81
CA ALA A 597 25.17 29.99 -5.48
C ALA A 597 26.63 29.57 -5.22
N ARG A 598 26.87 28.26 -5.09
CA ARG A 598 28.19 27.68 -4.88
C ARG A 598 28.48 26.60 -5.91
N ASP A 599 29.75 26.37 -6.22
CA ASP A 599 30.17 25.29 -7.12
C ASP A 599 30.28 23.94 -6.39
N ARG A 600 30.41 23.96 -5.06
CA ARG A 600 30.57 22.77 -4.21
C ARG A 600 29.85 22.97 -2.89
N TYR A 601 29.39 21.87 -2.29
CA TYR A 601 28.79 21.86 -0.96
C TYR A 601 29.16 20.57 -0.22
N VAL A 602 29.48 20.68 1.06
CA VAL A 602 29.81 19.54 1.93
C VAL A 602 29.24 19.78 3.30
N THR A 603 28.58 18.78 3.86
CA THR A 603 28.22 18.73 5.28
C THR A 603 28.17 17.29 5.74
N SER A 604 28.63 17.06 6.96
CA SER A 604 28.43 15.82 7.70
C SER A 604 27.37 15.97 8.80
N PHE A 605 26.71 17.13 8.88
CA PHE A 605 25.63 17.47 9.81
C PHE A 605 26.00 17.58 11.31
N GLN A 606 27.24 17.28 11.73
CA GLN A 606 27.67 17.41 13.15
C GLN A 606 27.60 18.85 13.68
N GLU A 607 27.87 19.85 12.84
CA GLU A 607 27.71 21.28 13.18
C GLU A 607 26.25 21.72 13.00
N ALA A 608 25.33 21.01 13.64
CA ALA A 608 23.89 21.07 13.36
C ALA A 608 23.31 22.50 13.39
N ALA A 609 23.79 23.35 14.32
CA ALA A 609 23.34 24.74 14.43
C ALA A 609 23.70 25.59 13.20
N THR A 610 24.88 25.38 12.64
CA THR A 610 25.38 26.10 11.46
C THR A 610 24.78 25.54 10.17
N VAL A 611 24.61 24.22 10.10
CA VAL A 611 24.06 23.52 8.94
C VAL A 611 22.55 23.74 8.81
N ALA A 612 21.83 23.92 9.92
CA ALA A 612 20.39 24.13 9.91
C ALA A 612 19.95 25.33 9.04
N SER A 613 20.74 26.42 8.98
CA SER A 613 20.40 27.57 8.13
C SER A 613 20.60 27.33 6.63
N ASP A 614 21.31 26.27 6.25
CA ASP A 614 21.49 25.89 4.85
C ASP A 614 20.29 25.10 4.32
N PHE A 615 19.39 24.63 5.19
CA PHE A 615 18.22 23.85 4.80
C PHE A 615 16.92 24.52 5.23
N ALA A 616 15.90 24.37 4.39
CA ALA A 616 14.51 24.58 4.79
C ALA A 616 13.80 23.22 4.82
N THR A 617 13.29 22.87 6.00
CA THR A 617 12.81 21.52 6.29
C THR A 617 11.32 21.50 6.66
N ALA A 618 10.67 20.38 6.34
CA ALA A 618 9.34 20.04 6.79
C ALA A 618 9.21 18.52 6.87
N GLY A 619 9.22 17.96 8.08
CA GLY A 619 9.14 16.51 8.30
C GLY A 619 10.45 15.73 8.07
N LEU A 620 11.47 16.34 7.44
CA LEU A 620 12.87 15.87 7.46
C LEU A 620 13.72 16.82 8.31
N ASN A 621 14.04 16.45 9.54
CA ASN A 621 14.67 17.33 10.53
C ASN A 621 16.11 16.93 10.83
N LEU A 622 16.97 17.90 11.15
CA LEU A 622 18.29 17.63 11.72
C LEU A 622 18.12 17.13 13.16
N ASN A 623 18.34 15.84 13.38
CA ASN A 623 18.17 15.19 14.68
C ASN A 623 19.21 14.08 14.88
N GLN A 624 19.42 13.66 16.13
CA GLN A 624 20.20 12.48 16.49
C GLN A 624 19.29 11.45 17.19
N PRO A 625 18.74 10.47 16.46
CA PRO A 625 17.95 9.40 17.06
C PRO A 625 18.76 8.50 17.99
N SER A 626 18.08 7.82 18.92
CA SER A 626 18.71 6.85 19.81
C SER A 626 19.44 5.75 19.03
N GLY A 627 20.69 5.45 19.41
CA GLY A 627 21.54 4.44 18.75
C GLY A 627 22.46 5.00 17.66
N PHE A 628 22.37 6.30 17.35
CA PHE A 628 23.28 7.00 16.44
C PHE A 628 24.26 7.87 17.24
N SER A 629 25.50 7.94 16.76
CA SER A 629 26.61 8.67 17.42
C SER A 629 26.63 10.17 17.13
N ASP A 630 25.97 10.59 16.06
CA ASP A 630 25.98 11.94 15.50
C ASP A 630 24.63 12.29 14.85
N PRO A 631 24.33 13.59 14.70
CA PRO A 631 23.11 14.06 14.04
C PRO A 631 23.19 13.93 12.52
N ALA A 632 22.05 13.68 11.89
CA ALA A 632 21.86 13.68 10.44
C ALA A 632 20.50 14.29 10.06
N LEU A 633 20.15 14.34 8.78
CA LEU A 633 18.77 14.63 8.35
C LEU A 633 17.92 13.37 8.48
N HIS A 634 16.82 13.44 9.23
CA HIS A 634 15.95 12.31 9.55
C HIS A 634 14.48 12.62 9.30
N SER A 635 13.73 11.66 8.77
CA SER A 635 12.27 11.68 8.87
C SER A 635 11.80 11.49 10.30
N ASP A 636 10.50 11.67 10.55
CA ASP A 636 9.87 11.07 11.73
C ASP A 636 10.14 9.55 11.75
N HIS A 637 10.32 8.97 12.94
CA HIS A 637 10.61 7.55 13.15
C HIS A 637 9.62 6.93 14.17
N PRO A 638 8.62 6.14 13.72
CA PRO A 638 8.26 5.89 12.33
C PRO A 638 7.71 7.12 11.62
N TYR A 639 7.75 7.14 10.28
CA TYR A 639 7.11 8.20 9.51
C TYR A 639 5.59 8.04 9.51
N ARG A 640 4.86 9.13 9.24
CA ARG A 640 3.41 9.17 9.32
C ARG A 640 2.77 8.89 7.97
N ASN A 641 1.75 8.04 7.94
CA ASN A 641 0.93 7.77 6.76
C ASN A 641 0.28 9.04 6.18
N GLY A 642 -0.16 8.89 4.94
CA GLY A 642 -0.77 9.89 4.10
C GLY A 642 -2.08 10.47 4.62
N ALA A 643 -2.16 11.79 4.72
CA ALA A 643 -3.28 12.49 5.34
C ALA A 643 -4.09 13.38 4.38
N ASP A 644 -3.63 13.62 3.15
CA ASP A 644 -4.38 14.43 2.17
C ASP A 644 -5.62 13.70 1.60
N TYR A 645 -6.32 14.39 0.70
CA TYR A 645 -7.52 13.86 0.03
C TYR A 645 -7.25 12.61 -0.82
N LEU A 646 -6.01 12.42 -1.31
CA LEU A 646 -5.54 11.21 -1.99
C LEU A 646 -4.92 10.17 -1.04
N GLY A 647 -4.83 10.48 0.26
CA GLY A 647 -4.15 9.65 1.23
C GLY A 647 -2.64 9.72 1.10
N ARG A 648 -2.09 10.92 0.89
CA ARG A 648 -0.66 11.17 0.73
C ARG A 648 -0.16 12.19 1.73
N THR A 649 1.10 12.07 2.10
CA THR A 649 1.86 13.05 2.91
C THR A 649 3.25 13.17 2.31
N GLN A 650 3.94 14.27 2.60
CA GLN A 650 5.32 14.48 2.18
C GLN A 650 6.16 15.00 3.33
N ALA A 651 7.41 14.56 3.39
CA ALA A 651 8.46 15.15 4.20
C ALA A 651 9.60 15.61 3.29
N GLU A 652 10.14 16.80 3.50
CA GLU A 652 11.13 17.40 2.61
C GLU A 652 12.20 18.21 3.34
N ALA A 653 13.40 18.26 2.74
CA ALA A 653 14.50 19.12 3.11
C ALA A 653 15.10 19.74 1.83
N THR A 654 14.95 21.05 1.67
CA THR A 654 15.50 21.81 0.55
C THR A 654 16.80 22.48 0.96
N LEU A 655 17.89 22.19 0.24
CA LEU A 655 19.14 22.92 0.37
C LEU A 655 18.96 24.32 -0.23
N LEU A 656 19.04 25.34 0.62
CA LEU A 656 18.90 26.76 0.25
C LEU A 656 20.13 27.30 -0.47
N VAL A 657 21.24 26.57 -0.50
CA VAL A 657 22.45 26.89 -1.29
C VAL A 657 22.28 26.36 -2.71
N PRO A 658 22.04 27.20 -3.73
CA PRO A 658 21.97 26.75 -5.11
C PRO A 658 23.34 26.26 -5.58
N ILE A 659 23.35 25.18 -6.37
CA ILE A 659 24.56 24.59 -6.92
C ILE A 659 24.68 24.93 -8.39
N ARG A 660 25.82 25.51 -8.76
CA ARG A 660 26.21 25.67 -10.18
C ARG A 660 26.77 24.35 -10.68
N ILE A 661 26.10 23.76 -11.67
CA ILE A 661 26.47 22.45 -12.20
C ILE A 661 27.82 22.53 -12.92
N ALA A 662 28.76 21.67 -12.52
CA ALA A 662 30.10 21.60 -13.09
C ALA A 662 30.05 21.14 -14.56
N ALA A 663 31.00 21.63 -15.35
CA ALA A 663 31.12 21.26 -16.75
C ALA A 663 31.53 19.80 -16.98
N ASN A 664 32.34 19.24 -16.07
CA ASN A 664 32.75 17.84 -16.13
C ASN A 664 31.66 16.94 -15.51
N PRO A 665 31.01 16.05 -16.27
CA PRO A 665 30.00 15.13 -15.76
C PRO A 665 30.47 14.24 -14.61
N ASP A 666 31.74 13.83 -14.61
CA ASP A 666 32.31 12.96 -13.55
C ASP A 666 32.41 13.69 -12.20
N SER A 667 32.52 15.02 -12.27
CA SER A 667 32.52 15.90 -11.10
C SER A 667 31.13 16.45 -10.76
N ALA A 668 30.18 16.41 -11.70
CA ALA A 668 28.81 16.92 -11.54
C ALA A 668 27.90 15.89 -10.86
N VAL A 669 28.18 15.60 -9.58
CA VAL A 669 27.56 14.49 -8.83
C VAL A 669 27.24 14.89 -7.39
N ILE A 670 26.15 14.33 -6.86
CA ILE A 670 25.78 14.35 -5.44
C ILE A 670 26.17 13.00 -4.83
N ARG A 671 26.75 13.00 -3.63
CA ARG A 671 27.04 11.80 -2.83
C ARG A 671 26.57 12.01 -1.40
N PHE A 672 25.99 10.99 -0.79
CA PHE A 672 25.62 10.99 0.62
C PHE A 672 25.48 9.54 1.12
N ASP A 673 25.49 9.38 2.43
CA ASP A 673 25.17 8.11 3.09
C ASP A 673 23.71 8.16 3.56
N GLU A 674 22.99 7.04 3.50
CA GLU A 674 21.60 7.02 3.90
C GLU A 674 21.14 5.68 4.49
N ILE A 675 19.98 5.70 5.13
CA ILE A 675 19.20 4.52 5.50
C ILE A 675 17.78 4.74 5.00
N ALA A 676 17.26 3.88 4.12
CA ALA A 676 15.87 3.94 3.65
C ALA A 676 15.08 2.69 4.08
N LEU A 677 14.49 2.73 5.27
CA LEU A 677 13.51 1.75 5.76
C LEU A 677 12.08 2.25 5.48
N ILE A 678 11.83 2.47 4.19
CA ILE A 678 10.58 2.98 3.62
C ILE A 678 9.79 1.80 3.04
N GLN A 679 8.46 1.83 3.07
CA GLN A 679 7.62 0.74 2.55
C GLN A 679 8.15 0.25 1.19
N PRO A 680 8.48 -1.05 1.06
CA PRO A 680 8.91 -1.60 -0.21
C PRO A 680 7.77 -1.51 -1.23
N ALA A 681 8.10 -1.18 -2.47
CA ALA A 681 7.13 -1.21 -3.55
C ALA A 681 6.59 -2.63 -3.77
N GLU A 682 5.42 -2.73 -4.40
CA GLU A 682 4.92 -4.01 -4.85
C GLU A 682 5.88 -4.65 -5.85
N TYR A 683 5.99 -5.97 -5.81
CA TYR A 683 6.99 -6.67 -6.61
C TYR A 683 6.84 -6.37 -8.10
N GLY A 684 7.95 -6.04 -8.77
CA GLY A 684 8.00 -5.81 -10.21
C GLY A 684 7.49 -4.45 -10.66
N THR A 685 6.94 -3.65 -9.74
CA THR A 685 6.53 -2.27 -10.03
C THR A 685 7.73 -1.35 -10.12
N ARG A 686 7.67 -0.41 -11.06
CA ARG A 686 8.70 0.61 -11.27
C ARG A 686 8.25 1.94 -10.69
N PHE A 687 9.23 2.83 -10.47
CA PHE A 687 8.94 4.19 -10.06
C PHE A 687 7.96 4.86 -11.04
N GLY A 688 6.86 5.40 -10.50
CA GLY A 688 5.78 6.03 -11.27
C GLY A 688 4.61 5.11 -11.62
N GLU A 689 4.72 3.79 -11.39
CA GLU A 689 3.63 2.84 -11.60
C GLU A 689 2.76 2.68 -10.33
N PRO A 690 1.48 2.30 -10.48
CA PRO A 690 0.66 1.85 -9.35
C PRO A 690 1.37 0.73 -8.57
N GLY A 691 1.35 0.79 -7.24
CA GLY A 691 2.06 -0.15 -6.36
C GLY A 691 3.45 0.33 -5.91
N PHE A 692 3.99 1.41 -6.50
CA PHE A 692 5.16 2.12 -6.00
C PHE A 692 4.76 3.18 -4.97
N ASN A 693 4.37 2.71 -3.79
CA ASN A 693 3.61 3.45 -2.78
C ASN A 693 4.43 4.55 -2.09
N ASP A 694 5.41 4.18 -1.27
CA ASP A 694 6.29 5.12 -0.56
C ASP A 694 7.67 5.14 -1.19
N TYR A 695 8.31 6.31 -1.20
CA TYR A 695 9.65 6.46 -1.72
C TYR A 695 10.38 7.73 -1.28
N GLY A 696 11.69 7.62 -1.11
CA GLY A 696 12.62 8.73 -1.08
C GLY A 696 13.00 9.13 -2.51
N ILE A 697 13.21 10.42 -2.74
CA ILE A 697 13.64 10.95 -4.03
C ILE A 697 14.49 12.21 -3.84
N VAL A 698 15.42 12.44 -4.76
CA VAL A 698 16.23 13.67 -4.83
C VAL A 698 15.88 14.42 -6.11
N GLU A 699 15.58 15.71 -5.98
CA GLU A 699 15.06 16.54 -7.07
C GLU A 699 15.84 17.85 -7.19
N GLY A 700 15.89 18.39 -8.42
CA GLY A 700 16.47 19.68 -8.73
C GLY A 700 15.40 20.70 -9.16
N SER A 701 15.68 21.99 -8.96
CA SER A 701 14.84 23.10 -9.46
C SER A 701 15.71 24.24 -9.98
N ASN A 702 15.40 24.77 -11.16
CA ASN A 702 16.07 25.94 -11.75
C ASN A 702 15.15 27.19 -11.81
N ASP A 703 14.00 27.14 -11.13
CA ASP A 703 12.98 28.21 -11.13
C ASP A 703 12.62 28.66 -9.70
N ASN A 704 13.58 28.57 -8.79
CA ASN A 704 13.45 28.88 -7.37
C ASN A 704 12.34 28.07 -6.69
N GLY A 705 12.30 26.77 -6.95
CA GLY A 705 11.43 25.82 -6.26
C GLY A 705 9.96 25.86 -6.70
N ARG A 706 9.62 26.53 -7.80
CA ARG A 706 8.25 26.52 -8.35
C ARG A 706 7.95 25.15 -8.99
N SER A 707 8.93 24.56 -9.67
CA SER A 707 8.87 23.21 -10.20
C SER A 707 10.12 22.41 -9.79
N TRP A 708 9.95 21.09 -9.69
CA TRP A 708 10.98 20.15 -9.26
C TRP A 708 11.05 19.00 -10.26
N ARG A 709 12.27 18.62 -10.66
CA ARG A 709 12.54 17.51 -11.58
C ARG A 709 13.37 16.43 -10.87
N PRO A 710 13.02 15.15 -10.97
CA PRO A 710 13.82 14.05 -10.41
C PRO A 710 15.26 14.06 -10.93
N LEU A 711 16.23 14.00 -10.01
CA LEU A 711 17.63 13.72 -10.35
C LEU A 711 17.93 12.21 -10.34
N VAL A 712 17.08 11.46 -9.65
CA VAL A 712 17.06 9.99 -9.58
C VAL A 712 15.61 9.53 -9.50
N ASP A 713 15.33 8.31 -9.95
CA ASP A 713 14.04 7.66 -9.70
C ASP A 713 13.79 7.54 -8.19
N GLY A 714 12.52 7.54 -7.78
CA GLY A 714 12.17 7.26 -6.39
C GLY A 714 12.62 5.85 -5.98
N TYR A 715 12.99 5.69 -4.72
CA TYR A 715 13.49 4.43 -4.16
C TYR A 715 13.02 4.20 -2.72
N ASN A 716 13.03 2.95 -2.28
CA ASN A 716 12.56 2.51 -0.95
C ASN A 716 13.38 1.32 -0.45
N ALA A 717 12.89 0.58 0.56
CA ALA A 717 13.63 -0.53 1.14
C ALA A 717 14.03 -1.64 0.14
N LEU A 718 13.37 -1.74 -1.03
CA LEU A 718 13.78 -2.69 -2.09
C LEU A 718 15.14 -2.36 -2.72
N ASP A 719 15.59 -1.12 -2.63
CA ASP A 719 16.82 -0.65 -3.28
C ASP A 719 18.08 -1.38 -2.75
N GLN A 720 18.03 -1.89 -1.51
CA GLN A 720 19.14 -2.59 -0.87
C GLN A 720 18.64 -3.83 -0.13
N THR A 721 19.32 -4.96 -0.33
CA THR A 721 18.93 -6.25 0.29
C THR A 721 18.88 -6.18 1.82
N ASP A 722 19.81 -5.45 2.43
CA ASP A 722 19.89 -5.31 3.89
C ASP A 722 18.75 -4.44 4.44
N TRP A 723 18.31 -3.42 3.69
CA TRP A 723 17.16 -2.59 4.06
C TRP A 723 15.86 -3.37 3.97
N LEU A 724 15.67 -4.14 2.88
CA LEU A 724 14.51 -5.01 2.73
C LEU A 724 14.44 -6.05 3.86
N ALA A 725 15.57 -6.68 4.18
CA ALA A 725 15.66 -7.65 5.27
C ALA A 725 15.40 -6.99 6.64
N ALA A 726 15.86 -5.76 6.86
CA ALA A 726 15.57 -5.01 8.08
C ALA A 726 14.07 -4.66 8.17
N TYR A 727 13.49 -4.09 7.12
CA TYR A 727 12.06 -3.73 7.08
C TYR A 727 11.17 -4.94 7.40
N ASN A 728 11.43 -6.09 6.78
CA ASN A 728 10.62 -7.30 6.94
C ASN A 728 10.83 -8.04 8.28
N ARG A 729 11.80 -7.63 9.11
CA ARG A 729 12.17 -8.35 10.33
C ARG A 729 11.10 -8.31 11.42
N ASN A 730 10.41 -7.18 11.55
CA ASN A 730 9.43 -6.93 12.60
C ASN A 730 8.18 -6.28 12.02
N LEU A 731 7.50 -7.04 11.15
CA LEU A 731 6.21 -6.63 10.58
C LEU A 731 5.10 -6.86 11.61
N VAL A 732 4.29 -5.82 11.82
CA VAL A 732 3.10 -5.86 12.67
C VAL A 732 1.88 -5.48 11.86
N ASP A 733 0.76 -6.12 12.15
CA ASP A 733 -0.50 -5.78 11.52
C ASP A 733 -1.01 -4.45 12.09
N GLY A 734 -1.51 -3.60 11.20
CA GLY A 734 -2.10 -2.32 11.58
C GLY A 734 -3.58 -2.41 11.90
N THR A 735 -4.25 -1.26 11.88
CA THR A 735 -5.68 -1.16 12.17
C THR A 735 -6.56 -1.27 10.93
N GLN A 736 -5.99 -1.04 9.75
CA GLN A 736 -6.66 -1.21 8.47
C GLN A 736 -6.45 -2.63 7.93
N ILE A 737 -7.46 -3.18 7.26
CA ILE A 737 -7.37 -4.51 6.66
C ILE A 737 -6.30 -4.47 5.55
N GLY A 738 -5.26 -5.31 5.67
CA GLY A 738 -4.12 -5.36 4.74
C GLY A 738 -2.92 -4.47 5.13
N GLU A 739 -3.01 -3.75 6.25
CA GLU A 739 -1.91 -2.92 6.77
C GLU A 739 -0.84 -3.78 7.46
N ARG A 740 0.42 -3.63 7.00
CA ARG A 740 1.63 -4.33 7.47
C ARG A 740 2.74 -3.31 7.69
N ASN A 741 2.83 -2.81 8.92
CA ASN A 741 3.82 -1.81 9.31
C ASN A 741 5.12 -2.47 9.78
N SER A 742 6.26 -1.80 9.59
CA SER A 742 7.54 -2.24 10.14
C SER A 742 7.89 -1.48 11.41
N ASN A 743 8.06 -2.22 12.52
CA ASN A 743 8.58 -1.70 13.79
C ASN A 743 10.10 -1.85 13.91
N THR A 744 10.81 -2.23 12.84
CA THR A 744 12.27 -2.33 12.88
C THR A 744 12.88 -0.94 12.97
N VAL A 745 13.77 -0.71 13.95
CA VAL A 745 14.50 0.56 14.08
C VAL A 745 15.72 0.62 13.16
N GLY A 746 16.02 1.82 12.65
CA GLY A 746 17.26 2.09 11.92
C GLY A 746 18.49 1.96 12.84
N LEU A 747 19.60 1.49 12.28
CA LEU A 747 20.88 1.32 12.98
C LEU A 747 22.02 1.83 12.08
N PRO A 748 23.13 2.38 12.64
CA PRO A 748 24.25 2.87 11.84
C PRO A 748 24.84 1.83 10.85
N ALA A 749 24.78 0.54 11.20
CA ALA A 749 25.24 -0.53 10.32
C ALA A 749 24.45 -0.66 8.99
N LEU A 750 23.29 0.01 8.88
CA LEU A 750 22.48 0.01 7.67
C LEU A 750 22.83 1.14 6.69
N TYR A 751 23.75 2.05 7.02
CA TYR A 751 24.12 3.13 6.10
C TYR A 751 24.66 2.58 4.76
N LYS A 752 24.12 3.09 3.65
CA LYS A 752 24.61 2.83 2.30
C LYS A 752 24.91 4.15 1.60
N ARG A 753 25.91 4.14 0.73
CA ARG A 753 26.31 5.31 -0.04
C ARG A 753 25.52 5.41 -1.33
N ARG A 754 24.91 6.58 -1.58
CA ARG A 754 24.31 6.92 -2.86
C ARG A 754 25.19 7.89 -3.64
N THR A 755 25.24 7.72 -4.96
CA THR A 755 25.83 8.67 -5.91
C THR A 755 24.81 8.97 -7.00
N ILE A 756 24.52 10.25 -7.22
CA ILE A 756 23.52 10.72 -8.19
C ILE A 756 24.20 11.72 -9.15
N PRO A 757 24.16 11.49 -10.47
CA PRO A 757 24.63 12.48 -11.43
C PRO A 757 23.66 13.68 -11.50
N LEU A 758 24.22 14.90 -11.57
CA LEU A 758 23.45 16.14 -11.74
C LEU A 758 23.05 16.38 -13.20
N ILE A 759 23.78 15.78 -14.14
CA ILE A 759 23.53 15.83 -15.59
C ILE A 759 22.96 14.47 -16.00
N GLY A 760 21.81 14.47 -16.69
CA GLY A 760 21.14 13.22 -17.11
C GLY A 760 19.63 13.28 -16.85
N ALA A 761 19.14 12.43 -15.94
CA ALA A 761 17.71 12.18 -15.70
C ALA A 761 16.87 13.46 -15.45
N GLY A 762 17.43 14.46 -14.75
CA GLY A 762 16.76 15.72 -14.47
C GLY A 762 16.75 16.74 -15.63
N GLY A 763 17.42 16.45 -16.74
CA GLY A 763 17.51 17.34 -17.91
C GLY A 763 18.25 18.66 -17.67
N PHE A 764 18.99 18.79 -16.57
CA PHE A 764 19.82 19.96 -16.27
C PHE A 764 21.14 19.94 -17.05
N ARG A 765 21.71 21.13 -17.26
CA ARG A 765 22.93 21.33 -18.05
C ARG A 765 24.05 21.92 -17.20
N ALA A 766 25.28 21.65 -17.62
CA ALA A 766 26.46 22.33 -17.09
C ALA A 766 26.27 23.86 -17.11
N GLY A 767 26.69 24.52 -16.03
CA GLY A 767 26.55 25.97 -15.84
C GLY A 767 25.19 26.42 -15.30
N GLU A 768 24.13 25.61 -15.40
CA GLU A 768 22.86 25.91 -14.74
C GLU A 768 23.04 25.95 -13.23
N THR A 769 22.26 26.83 -12.56
CA THR A 769 22.22 26.93 -11.11
C THR A 769 20.92 26.33 -10.62
N ILE A 770 21.00 25.32 -9.75
CA ILE A 770 19.84 24.57 -9.28
C ILE A 770 19.76 24.53 -7.76
N LEU A 771 18.54 24.58 -7.22
CA LEU A 771 18.24 24.14 -5.87
C LEU A 771 18.11 22.61 -5.86
N ILE A 772 18.45 21.99 -4.73
CA ILE A 772 18.33 20.54 -4.53
C ILE A 772 17.42 20.28 -3.33
N ARG A 773 16.51 19.32 -3.46
CA ARG A 773 15.60 18.89 -2.39
C ARG A 773 15.64 17.37 -2.24
N PHE A 774 15.60 16.93 -0.99
CA PHE A 774 15.32 15.56 -0.58
C PHE A 774 13.86 15.48 -0.18
N ARG A 775 13.11 14.52 -0.72
CA ARG A 775 11.69 14.36 -0.43
C ARG A 775 11.34 12.90 -0.19
N LEU A 776 10.64 12.65 0.91
CA LEU A 776 9.96 11.38 1.20
C LEU A 776 8.48 11.56 0.86
N PHE A 777 8.01 10.77 -0.11
CA PHE A 777 6.60 10.65 -0.47
C PHE A 777 6.01 9.44 0.24
N ILE A 778 4.81 9.61 0.82
CA ILE A 778 4.17 8.61 1.68
C ILE A 778 2.70 8.45 1.28
N ASP A 779 2.25 7.20 1.18
CA ASP A 779 0.89 6.75 0.94
C ASP A 779 0.12 6.50 2.26
N ARG A 780 -1.10 5.97 2.19
CA ARG A 780 -2.03 5.91 3.34
C ARG A 780 -1.92 4.67 4.24
N ILE A 781 -1.27 3.58 3.81
CA ILE A 781 -1.46 2.27 4.45
C ILE A 781 -0.28 1.89 5.33
N ASN A 782 0.93 1.74 4.78
CA ASN A 782 2.03 1.13 5.54
C ASN A 782 3.11 2.16 5.89
N PHE A 783 3.69 2.03 7.09
CA PHE A 783 4.88 2.79 7.46
C PHE A 783 6.03 1.90 7.91
N GLY A 784 7.23 2.47 7.87
CA GLY A 784 8.44 1.93 8.49
C GLY A 784 9.17 2.97 9.32
N TRP A 785 10.42 2.68 9.66
CA TRP A 785 11.26 3.62 10.40
C TRP A 785 11.48 4.91 9.60
N GLY A 786 11.68 4.83 8.28
CA GLY A 786 11.77 5.99 7.40
C GLY A 786 13.16 6.21 6.82
N TRP A 787 13.55 7.47 6.68
CA TRP A 787 14.70 7.88 5.88
C TRP A 787 15.68 8.72 6.69
N ALA A 788 16.97 8.41 6.58
CA ALA A 788 18.07 9.18 7.15
C ALA A 788 19.09 9.51 6.07
N ILE A 789 19.64 10.73 6.06
CA ILE A 789 20.64 11.22 5.10
C ILE A 789 21.79 11.86 5.89
N ASP A 790 23.01 11.45 5.57
CA ASP A 790 24.24 11.90 6.21
C ASP A 790 25.38 12.11 5.18
N ASN A 791 26.46 12.78 5.58
CA ASN A 791 27.70 12.93 4.81
C ASN A 791 27.48 13.47 3.37
N LEU A 792 26.61 14.47 3.22
CA LEU A 792 26.27 15.08 1.94
C LEU A 792 27.45 15.83 1.31
N ARG A 793 27.77 15.47 0.07
CA ARG A 793 28.85 16.03 -0.75
C ARG A 793 28.33 16.29 -2.16
N ILE A 794 28.43 17.53 -2.62
CA ILE A 794 27.97 17.93 -3.95
C ILE A 794 29.16 18.50 -4.72
N GLN A 795 29.46 17.88 -5.85
CA GLN A 795 30.60 18.18 -6.73
C GLN A 795 31.96 18.18 -6.03
N VAL A 796 32.07 17.34 -5.00
CA VAL A 796 33.31 17.08 -4.28
C VAL A 796 33.72 15.63 -4.56
N PRO A 797 35.00 15.38 -4.91
CA PRO A 797 35.51 14.03 -5.02
C PRO A 797 35.24 13.23 -3.74
N PRO A 798 35.00 11.91 -3.84
CA PRO A 798 34.99 11.08 -2.64
C PRO A 798 36.35 11.23 -1.94
N PRO A 799 36.40 11.13 -0.60
CA PRO A 799 37.68 11.03 0.07
C PRO A 799 38.46 9.84 -0.53
N PRO A 800 39.79 9.93 -0.66
CA PRO A 800 40.59 8.84 -1.22
C PRO A 800 40.27 7.54 -0.50
N ILE A 801 40.13 6.44 -1.25
CA ILE A 801 39.91 5.11 -0.68
C ILE A 801 41.08 4.85 0.26
N VAL A 802 40.80 4.79 1.56
CA VAL A 802 41.74 4.25 2.53
C VAL A 802 41.80 2.75 2.23
N LEU A 803 42.79 2.32 1.43
CA LEU A 803 43.03 0.93 1.00
C LEU A 803 43.54 0.03 2.14
N GLY A 804 43.06 0.27 3.35
CA GLY A 804 43.44 -0.42 4.56
C GLY A 804 43.28 0.52 5.73
N ASN A 805 42.40 0.16 6.67
CA ASN A 805 42.66 0.56 8.04
C ASN A 805 44.06 0.00 8.34
N GLU A 806 45.07 0.87 8.46
CA GLU A 806 46.18 0.54 9.35
C GLU A 806 45.50 0.06 10.64
N PRO A 807 45.73 -1.20 11.09
CA PRO A 807 45.17 -1.63 12.35
C PRO A 807 45.52 -0.54 13.36
N VAL A 808 44.55 -0.11 14.17
CA VAL A 808 44.82 0.83 15.27
C VAL A 808 46.04 0.28 15.97
N SER A 809 47.19 0.90 15.73
CA SER A 809 48.44 0.24 16.04
C SER A 809 48.47 0.14 17.55
N ALA A 810 48.62 -1.08 18.07
CA ALA A 810 48.62 -1.33 19.51
C ALA A 810 49.78 -0.61 20.24
N ALA A 811 50.60 0.12 19.47
CA ALA A 811 51.69 0.96 19.89
C ALA A 811 51.84 2.19 18.96
N SER A 812 52.23 3.33 19.51
CA SER A 812 52.65 4.51 18.75
C SER A 812 54.12 4.81 19.00
N VAL A 813 54.82 5.32 17.99
CA VAL A 813 56.20 5.84 18.14
C VAL A 813 56.31 7.23 17.52
N THR A 814 56.98 8.12 18.25
CA THR A 814 57.35 9.47 17.84
C THR A 814 58.85 9.65 17.98
N VAL A 815 59.44 10.37 17.03
CA VAL A 815 60.87 10.66 16.99
C VAL A 815 61.09 12.16 16.81
N PHE A 816 61.99 12.76 17.59
CA PHE A 816 62.26 14.20 17.54
C PHE A 816 63.67 14.51 18.07
N PRO A 817 64.42 15.48 17.49
CA PRO A 817 64.07 16.25 16.30
C PRO A 817 64.23 15.44 15.01
N ASN A 818 63.41 15.75 14.00
CA ASN A 818 63.51 15.21 12.65
C ASN A 818 63.10 16.31 11.67
N PRO A 819 64.05 16.97 10.96
CA PRO A 819 65.45 16.56 10.75
C PRO A 819 66.33 16.64 12.00
N LEU A 820 67.31 15.73 12.09
CA LEU A 820 68.27 15.60 13.18
C LEU A 820 69.58 16.31 12.82
N THR A 821 69.94 17.36 13.55
CA THR A 821 71.14 18.17 13.31
C THR A 821 72.26 17.98 14.33
N SER A 822 71.94 17.48 15.53
CA SER A 822 72.90 17.32 16.64
C SER A 822 73.39 15.88 16.85
N GLY A 823 72.95 14.95 16.00
CA GLY A 823 73.20 13.51 16.16
C GLY A 823 72.38 12.82 17.26
N LEU A 824 71.73 13.55 18.17
CA LEU A 824 70.92 12.97 19.26
C LEU A 824 69.41 12.95 18.96
N LEU A 825 68.83 11.77 18.77
CA LEU A 825 67.41 11.58 18.48
C LEU A 825 66.65 11.10 19.72
N THR A 826 65.54 11.75 20.07
CA THR A 826 64.61 11.24 21.09
C THR A 826 63.59 10.32 20.43
N VAL A 827 63.42 9.12 20.98
CA VAL A 827 62.40 8.14 20.60
C VAL A 827 61.45 7.95 21.78
N ARG A 828 60.17 8.29 21.57
CA ARG A 828 59.09 8.04 22.52
C ARG A 828 58.11 7.05 21.93
N ALA A 829 57.77 6.02 22.69
CA ALA A 829 56.76 5.06 22.31
C ALA A 829 55.76 4.80 23.44
N ASP A 830 54.50 4.60 23.08
CA ASP A 830 53.38 4.25 23.97
C ASP A 830 52.72 2.96 23.42
N TYR A 831 52.40 1.98 24.27
CA TYR A 831 51.94 0.65 23.84
C TYR A 831 51.06 -0.05 24.90
N HIS A 832 50.07 -0.85 24.49
CA HIS A 832 49.00 -1.30 25.41
C HIS A 832 49.36 -2.43 26.39
N LYS A 833 50.43 -3.20 26.14
CA LYS A 833 50.86 -4.32 27.01
C LYS A 833 52.29 -4.13 27.49
N PRO A 834 52.60 -4.35 28.78
CA PRO A 834 53.98 -4.29 29.26
C PRO A 834 54.89 -5.28 28.53
N ILE A 835 56.05 -4.80 28.09
CA ILE A 835 57.10 -5.62 27.48
C ILE A 835 58.40 -5.42 28.26
N GLY A 836 59.28 -6.42 28.27
CA GLY A 836 60.56 -6.34 29.01
C GLY A 836 61.73 -5.76 28.20
N ARG A 837 61.62 -5.76 26.87
CA ARG A 837 62.68 -5.31 25.95
C ARG A 837 62.10 -4.69 24.69
N ALA A 838 62.74 -3.62 24.22
CA ALA A 838 62.49 -2.98 22.94
C ALA A 838 63.78 -2.99 22.11
N GLU A 839 63.69 -3.25 20.81
CA GLU A 839 64.84 -3.21 19.91
C GLU A 839 64.68 -2.07 18.92
N LEU A 840 65.71 -1.23 18.80
CA LEU A 840 65.77 -0.15 17.81
C LEU A 840 66.80 -0.50 16.75
N ARG A 841 66.40 -0.37 15.49
CA ARG A 841 67.25 -0.58 14.32
C ARG A 841 67.16 0.63 13.40
N VAL A 842 68.26 1.06 12.82
CA VAL A 842 68.30 2.09 11.78
C VAL A 842 68.92 1.48 10.54
N THR A 843 68.23 1.57 9.41
CA THR A 843 68.70 1.11 8.11
C THR A 843 68.84 2.27 7.14
N ASP A 844 69.78 2.18 6.20
CA ASP A 844 69.81 3.07 5.04
C ASP A 844 68.66 2.75 4.05
N LEU A 845 68.55 3.53 2.97
CA LEU A 845 67.47 3.37 1.97
C LEU A 845 67.55 2.06 1.17
N THR A 846 68.70 1.38 1.18
CA THR A 846 68.87 0.06 0.55
C THR A 846 68.42 -1.08 1.48
N GLY A 847 68.05 -0.77 2.72
CA GLY A 847 67.66 -1.73 3.74
C GLY A 847 68.83 -2.31 4.53
N ARG A 848 70.06 -1.82 4.31
CA ARG A 848 71.24 -2.25 5.07
C ARG A 848 71.20 -1.65 6.48
N LEU A 849 71.38 -2.48 7.50
CA LEU A 849 71.45 -2.07 8.90
C LEU A 849 72.71 -1.25 9.15
N VAL A 850 72.54 -0.02 9.65
CA VAL A 850 73.65 0.91 9.91
C VAL A 850 73.80 1.25 11.40
N TRP A 851 72.77 1.04 12.21
CA TRP A 851 72.82 1.21 13.65
C TRP A 851 71.76 0.35 14.34
N HIS A 852 72.03 -0.17 15.54
CA HIS A 852 71.03 -0.89 16.32
C HIS A 852 71.33 -0.83 17.83
N THR A 853 70.29 -0.97 18.65
CA THR A 853 70.41 -1.16 20.09
C THR A 853 69.24 -1.95 20.66
N THR A 854 69.41 -2.52 21.84
CA THR A 854 68.33 -3.14 22.61
C THR A 854 68.21 -2.45 23.95
N LEU A 855 67.00 -2.07 24.31
CA LEU A 855 66.70 -1.29 25.51
C LEU A 855 65.85 -2.14 26.48
N PRO A 856 66.23 -2.24 27.76
CA PRO A 856 65.29 -2.70 28.77
C PRO A 856 64.20 -1.64 28.95
N VAL A 857 62.94 -2.07 28.89
CA VAL A 857 61.78 -1.19 29.07
C VAL A 857 60.84 -1.82 30.10
N SER A 858 60.08 -1.00 30.80
CA SER A 858 59.12 -1.43 31.83
C SER A 858 57.87 -0.56 31.76
N GLY A 859 56.69 -1.17 31.84
CA GLY A 859 55.41 -0.46 31.73
C GLY A 859 54.91 -0.38 30.28
N THR A 860 54.05 0.60 30.00
CA THR A 860 53.31 0.76 28.72
C THR A 860 53.81 1.94 27.88
N SER A 861 54.96 2.52 28.23
CA SER A 861 55.61 3.58 27.45
C SER A 861 57.10 3.65 27.74
N PHE A 862 57.87 4.25 26.84
CA PHE A 862 59.23 4.70 27.13
C PHE A 862 59.57 5.97 26.37
N ASN A 863 60.55 6.70 26.91
CA ASN A 863 61.16 7.86 26.29
C ASN A 863 62.68 7.76 26.45
N ARG A 864 63.42 7.71 25.34
CA ARG A 864 64.88 7.52 25.32
C ARG A 864 65.54 8.34 24.24
N GLN A 865 66.71 8.90 24.55
CA GLN A 865 67.58 9.55 23.58
C GLN A 865 68.60 8.53 23.06
N ILE A 866 68.81 8.52 21.74
CA ILE A 866 69.80 7.68 21.07
C ILE A 866 70.79 8.56 20.30
N ASP A 867 72.05 8.14 20.28
CA ASP A 867 73.12 8.84 19.58
C ASP A 867 73.35 8.18 18.22
N LEU A 868 73.11 8.97 17.18
CA LEU A 868 73.28 8.64 15.76
C LEU A 868 74.33 9.56 15.10
N SER A 869 75.16 10.26 15.89
CA SER A 869 76.19 11.19 15.40
C SER A 869 77.20 10.53 14.44
N SER A 870 77.40 9.21 14.54
CA SER A 870 78.30 8.45 13.67
C SER A 870 77.74 8.15 12.27
N LEU A 871 76.45 8.40 12.03
CA LEU A 871 75.82 8.21 10.72
C LEU A 871 76.01 9.45 9.85
N THR A 872 76.25 9.28 8.55
CA THR A 872 76.41 10.39 7.60
C THR A 872 75.10 11.12 7.34
N THR A 873 75.16 12.36 6.82
CA THR A 873 73.97 13.10 6.36
C THR A 873 73.20 12.30 5.31
N GLY A 874 71.90 12.09 5.52
CA GLY A 874 71.07 11.24 4.67
C GLY A 874 69.72 10.86 5.28
N LEU A 875 68.88 10.22 4.47
CA LEU A 875 67.57 9.69 4.89
C LEU A 875 67.70 8.23 5.33
N TYR A 876 67.19 7.91 6.52
CA TYR A 876 67.25 6.59 7.13
C TYR A 876 65.86 6.11 7.57
N ARG A 877 65.69 4.81 7.78
CA ARG A 877 64.50 4.23 8.41
C ARG A 877 64.84 3.71 9.80
N LEU A 878 64.17 4.23 10.82
CA LEU A 878 64.19 3.72 12.18
C LEU A 878 63.05 2.72 12.36
N GLN A 879 63.37 1.51 12.81
CA GLN A 879 62.45 0.45 13.17
C GLN A 879 62.53 0.21 14.68
N LEU A 880 61.38 0.15 15.32
CA LEU A 880 61.21 -0.17 16.74
C LEU A 880 60.43 -1.49 16.85
N ASN A 881 61.09 -2.54 17.30
CA ASN A 881 60.47 -3.84 17.56
C ASN A 881 60.09 -3.94 19.04
N LEU A 882 58.81 -4.22 19.30
CA LEU A 882 58.16 -4.31 20.61
C LEU A 882 57.51 -5.70 20.77
N GLY A 883 58.31 -6.76 20.67
CA GLY A 883 57.80 -8.14 20.62
C GLY A 883 57.05 -8.41 19.31
N ASP A 884 55.71 -8.49 19.38
CA ASP A 884 54.84 -8.82 18.23
C ASP A 884 54.51 -7.60 17.35
N ALA A 885 54.93 -6.39 17.74
CA ALA A 885 54.70 -5.15 17.00
C ALA A 885 56.01 -4.57 16.46
N VAL A 886 56.00 -4.15 15.19
CA VAL A 886 57.11 -3.44 14.54
C VAL A 886 56.62 -2.08 14.07
N LEU A 887 57.20 -1.00 14.60
CA LEU A 887 56.87 0.36 14.22
C LEU A 887 58.01 0.97 13.40
N THR A 888 57.70 1.67 12.32
CA THR A 888 58.71 2.30 11.46
C THR A 888 58.52 3.82 11.36
N ARG A 889 59.63 4.57 11.38
CA ARG A 889 59.69 6.02 11.12
C ARG A 889 60.85 6.34 10.20
N GLN A 890 60.65 7.29 9.30
CA GLN A 890 61.75 7.88 8.53
C GLN A 890 62.40 8.98 9.36
N ILE A 891 63.73 9.02 9.36
CA ILE A 891 64.51 10.07 10.01
C ILE A 891 65.49 10.65 8.98
N LEU A 892 65.58 11.97 8.94
CA LEU A 892 66.55 12.70 8.13
C LEU A 892 67.67 13.18 9.05
N ILE A 893 68.91 12.74 8.80
CA ILE A 893 70.10 13.24 9.49
C ILE A 893 70.71 14.33 8.59
N ALA A 894 70.87 15.53 9.14
CA ALA A 894 71.39 16.71 8.45
C ALA A 894 72.41 17.41 9.37
N HIS A 895 73.63 16.86 9.43
CA HIS A 895 74.75 17.47 10.16
C HIS A 895 75.20 18.78 9.53
#